data_AF-A0A4R9J4F3-F1
#
_entry.id   AF-A0A4R9J4F3-F1
#
_cell.length_a   1.000
_cell.length_b   1.000
_cell.length_c   1.000
_cell.angle_alpha   90.00
_cell.angle_beta   90.00
_cell.angle_gamma   90.00
#
_symmetry.space_group_name_H-M   'P 1'
#
loop_
_entity.id
_entity.type
_entity.pdbx_description
1 polymer ?
#
loop_
_entity_poly.entity_id
_entity_poly.type
_entity_poly.pdbx_seq_one_letter_code
_entity_poly.pdbx_strand_id
1 'polypeptide(L)'
;MKRFLDIQNFLPWRVFCKLSFILLTFSFFSPIFAFDPSSLPYDGISLVPHAEVWADEDGDTNFDKMQKKEFYPLTSASLGYSDQAHWFKIPLENKSSHTVYWILEIHYSQLDKAELYLASKGDKVLFRGGDRIPFSERPIQYRFPSFPLELKAGEKDTVYLKIQTKSSVNFAAFAYKSEDFFSNISNEQILLGIYFGSLLVMALYNLFLFLSTKEKTYLAFFGYVGAGVLAQWSLHGYSFQFFWPNSVVWASHIITSFTFLVSGTTADFIRLYFDAPNNYSNFNKLLRGISILSYILVVAGYFFPFGFALALYVFLSTVTLVAILYLGFQGFSRNLRPALFFLGAWLALVTGAFVFILRFSGIIPHTISLAYWGVELGTAMHILLLALALADRVSDLSKDLSSKVEDLNEAKQAIEQSELRFRNLFEGAEELLLTLDQEGNIKDANRTLSRLTGYKPAEVEGKNFLDLIYTLDTQEGSIVLLLAKEKLEEHLRTRKTVEFHSEFKQKYVMEPKPVKIRLQSFESEAGRKVLGKVSEISEDILSRFLVSESMHFTVNNYLRNADILSRQLTSHLSQFAGSEVITAIRTCLREVLINAIEHGNLGISFDEKTEAMKSGNYMEFIQKRQREAFYGARNVKVAYSLNLKRIGFEIEDEGDGFDFKKMLNLDGEKLNEESYTHGRGIMMTRKVFDVVKFNEKGNKVLLIKYLQKPLKYKREPSSLDID
;
A
#
# COMPACT_ATOMS: atom_id res chain seq x y z
N MET A 1 23.72 23.22 -15.26
CA MET A 1 24.50 23.73 -14.11
C MET A 1 25.53 24.82 -14.49
N LYS A 2 25.31 25.60 -15.57
CA LYS A 2 26.22 26.69 -16.01
C LYS A 2 25.50 27.99 -16.40
N ARG A 3 24.27 28.19 -15.92
CA ARG A 3 23.42 29.36 -16.22
C ARG A 3 22.79 30.00 -14.97
N PHE A 4 23.42 29.83 -13.80
CA PHE A 4 22.92 30.32 -12.51
C PHE A 4 23.96 31.16 -11.74
N LEU A 5 24.95 31.73 -12.44
CA LEU A 5 26.08 32.46 -11.85
C LEU A 5 26.17 33.94 -12.25
N ASP A 6 25.10 34.53 -12.81
CA ASP A 6 25.04 35.96 -13.16
C ASP A 6 23.95 36.71 -12.38
N ILE A 7 24.01 36.64 -11.04
CA ILE A 7 23.26 37.56 -10.16
C ILE A 7 24.27 38.12 -9.15
N GLN A 8 25.13 39.02 -9.62
CA GLN A 8 26.15 39.70 -8.81
C GLN A 8 26.01 41.24 -8.84
N ASN A 9 24.79 41.76 -9.09
CA ASN A 9 24.53 43.20 -9.13
C ASN A 9 23.30 43.60 -8.29
N PHE A 10 23.33 43.35 -6.98
CA PHE A 10 22.47 44.07 -6.04
C PHE A 10 23.31 44.61 -4.86
N LEU A 11 23.39 45.95 -4.83
CA LEU A 11 24.09 46.84 -3.89
C LEU A 11 25.61 46.61 -3.70
N PRO A 12 26.47 47.55 -4.14
CA PRO A 12 27.90 47.48 -3.84
C PRO A 12 28.12 47.56 -2.34
N TRP A 13 28.95 46.66 -1.77
CA TRP A 13 29.49 46.70 -0.40
C TRP A 13 29.91 48.11 0.05
N ARG A 14 30.39 48.94 -0.89
CA ARG A 14 30.75 50.36 -0.67
C ARG A 14 29.56 51.25 -0.28
N VAL A 15 28.34 50.97 -0.75
CA VAL A 15 27.10 51.67 -0.38
C VAL A 15 26.67 51.27 1.02
N PHE A 16 26.79 49.99 1.39
CA PHE A 16 26.52 49.52 2.76
C PHE A 16 27.51 50.13 3.77
N CYS A 17 28.80 50.17 3.44
CA CYS A 17 29.81 50.83 4.28
C CYS A 17 29.61 52.35 4.35
N LYS A 18 29.22 53.01 3.25
CA LYS A 18 28.93 54.45 3.25
C LYS A 18 27.65 54.80 4.03
N LEU A 19 26.58 53.99 3.91
CA LEU A 19 25.36 54.15 4.71
C LEU A 19 25.64 53.87 6.19
N SER A 20 26.41 52.82 6.52
CA SER A 20 26.83 52.53 7.89
C SER A 20 27.69 53.66 8.46
N PHE A 21 28.60 54.23 7.66
CA PHE A 21 29.44 55.36 8.08
C PHE A 21 28.62 56.65 8.24
N ILE A 22 27.67 56.93 7.36
CA ILE A 22 26.77 58.10 7.45
C ILE A 22 25.86 57.98 8.69
N LEU A 23 25.29 56.79 8.95
CA LEU A 23 24.51 56.48 10.16
C LEU A 23 25.36 56.58 11.44
N LEU A 24 26.61 56.12 11.39
CA LEU A 24 27.59 56.30 12.48
C LEU A 24 27.88 57.78 12.73
N THR A 25 28.12 58.59 11.70
CA THR A 25 28.44 60.01 11.85
C THR A 25 27.26 60.87 12.32
N PHE A 26 26.02 60.52 11.98
CA PHE A 26 24.83 61.23 12.48
C PHE A 26 24.53 60.92 13.95
N SER A 27 25.03 59.80 14.47
CA SER A 27 24.81 59.38 15.88
C SER A 27 25.71 60.10 16.89
N PHE A 28 26.76 60.79 16.45
CA PHE A 28 27.73 61.44 17.35
C PHE A 28 27.39 62.89 17.76
N PHE A 29 26.39 63.54 17.16
CA PHE A 29 26.13 64.99 17.35
C PHE A 29 24.64 65.38 17.42
N SER A 30 23.80 64.61 18.10
CA SER A 30 22.45 65.10 18.45
C SER A 30 22.46 65.76 19.83
N PRO A 31 22.13 67.05 19.97
CA PRO A 31 21.95 67.65 21.28
C PRO A 31 20.80 66.93 22.02
N ILE A 32 21.08 66.45 23.23
CA ILE A 32 20.07 65.80 24.08
C ILE A 32 19.14 66.88 24.61
N PHE A 33 17.92 66.92 24.10
CA PHE A 33 16.86 67.76 24.65
C PHE A 33 16.16 67.04 25.80
N ALA A 34 15.69 67.82 26.78
CA ALA A 34 14.84 67.31 27.84
C ALA A 34 13.62 66.60 27.24
N PHE A 35 13.36 65.37 27.71
CA PHE A 35 12.25 64.56 27.27
C PHE A 35 10.94 65.18 27.78
N ASP A 36 9.96 65.33 26.89
CA ASP A 36 8.65 65.92 27.21
C ASP A 36 7.55 64.84 27.24
N PRO A 37 7.15 64.38 28.44
CA PRO A 37 6.14 63.32 28.58
C PRO A 37 4.76 63.71 28.04
N SER A 38 4.46 65.01 27.87
CA SER A 38 3.15 65.46 27.40
C SER A 38 2.88 65.13 25.92
N SER A 39 3.95 64.93 25.14
CA SER A 39 3.91 64.67 23.70
C SER A 39 3.93 63.19 23.31
N LEU A 40 3.71 62.30 24.29
CA LEU A 40 3.80 60.85 24.10
C LEU A 40 2.75 60.31 23.09
N PRO A 41 3.17 59.54 22.07
CA PRO A 41 2.29 58.82 21.16
C PRO A 41 1.75 57.54 21.82
N TYR A 42 0.72 56.96 21.20
CA TYR A 42 0.05 55.76 21.68
C TYR A 42 1.00 54.55 21.85
N ASP A 43 1.90 54.33 20.90
CA ASP A 43 2.86 53.19 20.92
C ASP A 43 4.07 53.44 21.85
N GLY A 44 4.11 54.57 22.55
CA GLY A 44 5.24 55.00 23.37
C GLY A 44 6.45 55.49 22.56
N ILE A 45 7.43 56.05 23.27
CA ILE A 45 8.70 56.52 22.69
C ILE A 45 9.87 55.84 23.41
N SER A 46 10.88 55.43 22.63
CA SER A 46 12.16 54.97 23.19
C SER A 46 12.89 56.11 23.88
N LEU A 47 13.32 55.88 25.12
CA LEU A 47 14.08 56.83 25.92
C LEU A 47 15.59 56.79 25.64
N VAL A 48 16.07 55.84 24.82
CA VAL A 48 17.49 55.70 24.47
C VAL A 48 18.09 57.01 23.92
N PRO A 49 17.46 57.71 22.95
CA PRO A 49 18.01 58.96 22.41
C PRO A 49 18.01 60.13 23.41
N HIS A 50 17.29 60.00 24.52
CA HIS A 50 17.12 61.01 25.56
C HIS A 50 17.88 60.68 26.85
N ALA A 51 18.62 59.58 26.86
CA ALA A 51 19.32 59.09 28.03
C ALA A 51 20.83 59.34 27.92
N GLU A 52 21.43 59.66 29.06
CA GLU A 52 22.87 59.65 29.24
C GLU A 52 23.24 58.49 30.20
N VAL A 53 24.43 57.92 30.06
CA VAL A 53 24.91 56.79 30.86
C VAL A 53 26.25 57.08 31.54
N TRP A 54 26.40 56.57 32.75
CA TRP A 54 27.66 56.53 33.48
C TRP A 54 27.83 55.15 34.14
N ALA A 55 29.01 54.54 34.01
CA ALA A 55 29.34 53.27 34.65
C ALA A 55 29.98 53.54 36.03
N ASP A 56 29.38 52.97 37.08
CA ASP A 56 29.85 53.03 38.45
C ASP A 56 30.84 51.88 38.70
N GLU A 57 32.12 52.14 38.46
CA GLU A 57 33.21 51.16 38.63
C GLU A 57 33.34 50.69 40.08
N ASP A 58 32.99 51.54 41.05
CA ASP A 58 33.07 51.25 42.48
C ASP A 58 31.83 50.49 43.00
N GLY A 59 30.71 50.53 42.26
CA GLY A 59 29.44 49.84 42.54
C GLY A 59 28.62 50.39 43.73
N ASP A 60 29.27 51.12 44.64
CA ASP A 60 28.71 51.68 45.87
C ASP A 60 28.64 53.23 45.87
N THR A 61 28.62 53.85 44.69
CA THR A 61 28.54 55.31 44.61
C THR A 61 27.15 55.77 45.05
N ASN A 62 27.10 56.54 46.15
CA ASN A 62 25.88 57.20 46.65
C ASN A 62 25.37 58.26 45.63
N PHE A 63 24.05 58.46 45.57
CA PHE A 63 23.37 59.42 44.70
C PHE A 63 24.01 60.82 44.67
N ASP A 64 24.40 61.38 45.82
CA ASP A 64 25.00 62.73 45.89
C ASP A 64 26.36 62.81 45.19
N LYS A 65 27.12 61.71 45.18
CA LYS A 65 28.40 61.61 44.46
C LYS A 65 28.19 61.36 42.98
N MET A 66 27.19 60.54 42.63
CA MET A 66 26.82 60.24 41.25
C MET A 66 26.39 61.50 40.49
N GLN A 67 25.61 62.40 41.11
CA GLN A 67 25.15 63.64 40.44
C GLN A 67 26.28 64.54 39.93
N LYS A 68 27.49 64.42 40.50
CA LYS A 68 28.67 65.22 40.12
C LYS A 68 29.53 64.54 39.04
N LYS A 69 29.15 63.36 38.58
CA LYS A 69 29.86 62.62 37.53
C LYS A 69 29.44 63.11 36.15
N GLU A 70 30.33 62.89 35.18
CA GLU A 70 30.08 63.20 33.79
C GLU A 70 29.38 62.00 33.12
N PHE A 71 28.19 62.24 32.58
CA PHE A 71 27.42 61.23 31.87
C PHE A 71 27.63 61.39 30.36
N TYR A 72 27.59 60.27 29.63
CA TYR A 72 27.78 60.25 28.18
C TYR A 72 26.47 59.92 27.45
N PRO A 73 26.19 60.53 26.29
CA PRO A 73 25.02 60.19 25.47
C PRO A 73 24.93 58.68 25.19
N LEU A 74 23.75 58.10 25.41
CA LEU A 74 23.53 56.68 25.12
C LEU A 74 23.32 56.48 23.61
N THR A 75 24.27 55.82 22.95
CA THR A 75 24.24 55.57 21.50
C THR A 75 23.58 54.25 21.11
N SER A 76 23.52 53.30 22.03
CA SER A 76 22.91 51.98 21.85
C SER A 76 22.17 51.57 23.12
N ALA A 77 21.03 50.90 22.95
CA ALA A 77 20.29 50.34 24.09
C ALA A 77 21.08 49.23 24.80
N SER A 78 21.97 48.52 24.10
CA SER A 78 22.73 47.41 24.67
C SER A 78 24.19 47.81 24.89
N LEU A 79 24.64 47.71 26.15
CA LEU A 79 26.02 47.97 26.58
C LEU A 79 26.82 46.65 26.75
N GLY A 80 26.21 45.51 26.44
CA GLY A 80 26.83 44.19 26.59
C GLY A 80 26.79 43.66 28.03
N TYR A 81 27.71 42.77 28.37
CA TYR A 81 27.84 42.20 29.71
C TYR A 81 28.83 43.02 30.53
N SER A 82 28.41 43.46 31.72
CA SER A 82 29.25 44.17 32.66
C SER A 82 28.78 43.90 34.08
N ASP A 83 29.72 43.64 34.99
CA ASP A 83 29.43 43.44 36.41
C ASP A 83 29.26 44.77 37.18
N GLN A 84 29.52 45.90 36.51
CA GLN A 84 29.40 47.23 37.09
C GLN A 84 27.95 47.71 37.14
N ALA A 85 27.63 48.55 38.13
CA ALA A 85 26.35 49.23 38.13
C ALA A 85 26.35 50.37 37.10
N HIS A 86 25.25 50.54 36.36
CA HIS A 86 25.12 51.58 35.34
C HIS A 86 24.03 52.55 35.76
N TRP A 87 24.37 53.83 35.78
CA TRP A 87 23.43 54.91 36.02
C TRP A 87 23.00 55.50 34.68
N PHE A 88 21.69 55.59 34.49
CA PHE A 88 21.08 56.26 33.35
C PHE A 88 20.40 57.52 33.83
N LYS A 89 20.64 58.64 33.15
CA LYS A 89 20.11 59.96 33.47
C LYS A 89 19.22 60.42 32.33
N ILE A 90 18.00 60.83 32.66
CA ILE A 90 17.00 61.29 31.69
C ILE A 90 16.46 62.64 32.17
N PRO A 91 16.83 63.76 31.53
CA PRO A 91 16.28 65.07 31.85
C PRO A 91 14.83 65.16 31.36
N LEU A 92 13.93 65.67 32.21
CA LEU A 92 12.50 65.78 31.94
C LEU A 92 12.03 67.23 31.96
N GLU A 93 11.08 67.57 31.10
CA GLU A 93 10.39 68.87 31.09
C GLU A 93 8.93 68.69 30.68
N ASN A 94 7.97 69.02 31.55
CA ASN A 94 6.56 69.04 31.16
C ASN A 94 6.19 70.41 30.59
N LYS A 95 6.04 70.49 29.26
CA LYS A 95 5.66 71.75 28.58
C LYS A 95 4.16 72.02 28.56
N SER A 96 3.34 71.09 29.08
CA SER A 96 1.89 71.23 29.10
C SER A 96 1.38 71.99 30.32
N SER A 97 0.11 72.40 30.25
CA SER A 97 -0.61 73.10 31.32
C SER A 97 -1.27 72.17 32.34
N HIS A 98 -1.06 70.85 32.25
CA HIS A 98 -1.64 69.85 33.17
C HIS A 98 -0.57 68.88 33.67
N THR A 99 -0.86 68.20 34.78
CA THR A 99 0.00 67.11 35.27
C THR A 99 -0.06 65.93 34.31
N VAL A 100 1.10 65.43 33.92
CA VAL A 100 1.21 64.26 33.04
C VAL A 100 1.57 63.03 33.86
N TYR A 101 0.76 61.98 33.73
CA TYR A 101 1.02 60.67 34.31
C TYR A 101 1.53 59.72 33.22
N TRP A 102 2.73 59.18 33.41
CA TRP A 102 3.37 58.33 32.43
C TRP A 102 4.11 57.19 33.11
N ILE A 103 4.43 56.16 32.33
CA ILE A 103 5.09 54.95 32.81
C ILE A 103 6.41 54.80 32.06
N LEU A 104 7.50 54.68 32.82
CA LEU A 104 8.80 54.27 32.31
C LEU A 104 8.86 52.74 32.38
N GLU A 105 8.96 52.09 31.24
CA GLU A 105 9.03 50.64 31.13
C GLU A 105 10.39 50.22 30.56
N ILE A 106 10.98 49.15 31.08
CA ILE A 106 12.19 48.55 30.51
C ILE A 106 11.81 47.22 29.86
N HIS A 107 11.91 47.13 28.53
CA HIS A 107 11.58 45.93 27.74
C HIS A 107 12.62 44.81 27.88
N TYR A 108 12.92 44.42 29.10
CA TYR A 108 13.84 43.35 29.43
C TYR A 108 13.45 42.68 30.75
N SER A 109 12.92 41.45 30.68
CA SER A 109 12.43 40.70 31.84
C SER A 109 13.55 40.09 32.69
N GLN A 110 14.74 39.84 32.12
CA GLN A 110 15.90 39.26 32.81
C GLN A 110 16.84 40.32 33.42
N LEU A 111 16.32 41.52 33.65
CA LEU A 111 17.05 42.58 34.34
C LEU A 111 17.10 42.24 35.84
N ASP A 112 18.27 42.00 36.42
CA ASP A 112 18.35 41.58 37.83
C ASP A 112 17.76 42.63 38.79
N LYS A 113 18.31 43.84 38.78
CA LYS A 113 17.90 44.93 39.69
C LYS A 113 17.89 46.28 38.98
N ALA A 114 16.80 47.02 39.14
CA ALA A 114 16.64 48.41 38.71
C ALA A 114 16.08 49.25 39.86
N GLU A 115 16.76 50.35 40.18
CA GLU A 115 16.35 51.31 41.21
C GLU A 115 16.17 52.69 40.59
N LEU A 116 14.98 53.29 40.78
CA LEU A 116 14.64 54.59 40.24
C LEU A 116 14.71 55.67 41.31
N TYR A 117 15.35 56.78 40.97
CA TYR A 117 15.50 57.98 41.78
C TYR A 117 15.02 59.21 40.99
N LEU A 118 14.51 60.20 41.71
CA LEU A 118 14.16 61.52 41.16
C LEU A 118 15.06 62.58 41.78
N ALA A 119 15.56 63.52 40.98
CA ALA A 119 16.37 64.61 41.49
C ALA A 119 15.64 65.42 42.57
N SER A 120 14.32 65.62 42.39
CA SER A 120 13.44 66.28 43.37
C SER A 120 13.33 65.57 44.73
N LYS A 121 13.62 64.26 44.81
CA LYS A 121 13.48 63.44 46.04
C LYS A 121 14.83 63.04 46.68
N GLY A 122 15.96 63.41 46.08
CA GLY A 122 17.29 63.10 46.60
C GLY A 122 17.65 61.61 46.54
N ASP A 123 18.46 61.13 47.49
CA ASP A 123 18.98 59.75 47.58
C ASP A 123 17.91 58.68 47.94
N LYS A 124 16.64 59.07 48.06
CA LYS A 124 15.57 58.12 48.36
C LYS A 124 15.18 57.35 47.09
N VAL A 125 15.44 56.04 47.10
CA VAL A 125 14.90 55.11 46.09
C VAL A 125 13.37 55.26 46.05
N LEU A 126 12.84 55.67 44.91
CA LEU A 126 11.40 55.84 44.72
C LEU A 126 10.73 54.51 44.41
N PHE A 127 11.31 53.73 43.49
CA PHE A 127 10.80 52.43 43.08
C PHE A 127 11.94 51.44 42.81
N ARG A 128 11.61 50.16 42.95
CA ARG A 128 12.49 49.02 42.64
C ARG A 128 11.82 48.07 41.66
N GLY A 129 12.61 47.46 40.80
CA GLY A 129 12.17 46.45 39.83
C GLY A 129 13.31 45.51 39.43
N GLY A 130 12.99 44.53 38.59
CA GLY A 130 13.93 43.49 38.15
C GLY A 130 13.61 42.10 38.70
N ASP A 131 14.18 41.05 38.11
CA ASP A 131 13.88 39.65 38.42
C ASP A 131 14.46 39.16 39.76
N ARG A 132 15.37 39.94 40.38
CA ARG A 132 15.85 39.75 41.75
C ARG A 132 15.00 40.46 42.80
N ILE A 133 13.97 41.19 42.39
CA ILE A 133 13.04 41.88 43.28
C ILE A 133 11.72 41.10 43.31
N PRO A 134 11.21 40.70 44.51
CA PRO A 134 9.92 40.05 44.65
C PRO A 134 8.82 40.85 43.97
N PHE A 135 7.87 40.16 43.31
CA PHE A 135 6.81 40.83 42.55
C PHE A 135 6.03 41.82 43.41
N SER A 136 5.73 41.49 44.67
CA SER A 136 5.00 42.37 45.60
C SER A 136 5.65 43.72 45.88
N GLU A 137 6.98 43.85 45.70
CA GLU A 137 7.71 45.12 45.89
C GLU A 137 7.70 46.00 44.63
N ARG A 138 7.31 45.44 43.48
CA ARG A 138 7.23 46.18 42.22
C ARG A 138 6.01 47.10 42.23
N PRO A 139 6.13 48.34 41.74
CA PRO A 139 5.03 49.30 41.75
C PRO A 139 3.88 48.89 40.82
N ILE A 140 4.20 48.23 39.70
CA ILE A 140 3.23 47.65 38.78
C ILE A 140 3.49 46.14 38.72
N GLN A 141 2.45 45.34 38.95
CA GLN A 141 2.51 43.86 38.94
C GLN A 141 2.53 43.32 37.50
N TYR A 142 3.54 43.72 36.75
CA TYR A 142 3.74 43.37 35.35
C TYR A 142 5.11 42.73 35.13
N ARG A 143 5.23 41.93 34.07
CA ARG A 143 6.41 41.10 33.80
C ARG A 143 7.69 41.91 33.55
N PHE A 144 7.55 43.07 32.93
CA PHE A 144 8.65 44.01 32.73
C PHE A 144 8.73 45.00 33.90
N PRO A 145 9.94 45.46 34.28
CA PRO A 145 10.09 46.56 35.23
C PRO A 145 9.42 47.82 34.68
N SER A 146 8.35 48.26 35.34
CA SER A 146 7.56 49.43 34.94
C SER A 146 7.40 50.36 36.13
N PHE A 147 7.69 51.65 35.94
CA PHE A 147 7.74 52.65 36.99
C PHE A 147 6.75 53.78 36.68
N PRO A 148 5.69 53.95 37.48
CA PRO A 148 4.72 55.03 37.29
C PRO A 148 5.30 56.36 37.79
N LEU A 149 5.27 57.38 36.94
CA LEU A 149 5.82 58.70 37.22
C LEU A 149 4.78 59.78 36.94
N GLU A 150 4.89 60.89 37.67
CA GLU A 150 4.07 62.09 37.49
C GLU A 150 5.00 63.30 37.34
N LEU A 151 4.62 64.23 36.47
CA LEU A 151 5.33 65.51 36.31
C LEU A 151 4.30 66.64 36.22
N LYS A 152 4.35 67.60 37.16
CA LYS A 152 3.37 68.70 37.23
C LYS A 152 3.53 69.65 36.05
N ALA A 153 2.50 70.45 35.79
CA ALA A 153 2.50 71.44 34.71
C ALA A 153 3.70 72.40 34.84
N GLY A 154 4.52 72.52 33.78
CA GLY A 154 5.70 73.37 33.74
C GLY A 154 6.90 72.89 34.59
N GLU A 155 6.82 71.72 35.22
CA GLU A 155 7.88 71.19 36.09
C GLU A 155 9.05 70.61 35.28
N LYS A 156 10.27 70.81 35.79
CA LYS A 156 11.50 70.16 35.30
C LYS A 156 12.05 69.28 36.40
N ASP A 157 12.34 68.03 36.08
CA ASP A 157 12.97 67.07 36.98
C ASP A 157 13.96 66.20 36.20
N THR A 158 14.70 65.32 36.86
CA THR A 158 15.59 64.37 36.21
C THR A 158 15.42 63.00 36.84
N VAL A 159 15.18 62.00 35.99
CA VAL A 159 15.13 60.59 36.39
C VAL A 159 16.54 60.02 36.36
N TYR A 160 16.92 59.38 37.45
CA TYR A 160 18.12 58.55 37.52
C TYR A 160 17.71 57.10 37.73
N LEU A 161 18.19 56.22 36.87
CA LEU A 161 17.95 54.78 36.96
C LEU A 161 19.28 54.06 37.18
N LYS A 162 19.42 53.39 38.32
CA LYS A 162 20.55 52.49 38.60
C LYS A 162 20.18 51.08 38.17
N ILE A 163 20.89 50.54 37.19
CA ILE A 163 20.77 49.15 36.75
C ILE A 163 22.00 48.37 37.24
N GLN A 164 21.76 47.25 37.91
CA GLN A 164 22.81 46.31 38.29
C GLN A 164 22.36 44.90 37.89
N THR A 165 23.11 44.27 36.98
CA THR A 165 22.77 42.96 36.45
C THR A 165 23.99 42.13 36.09
N LYS A 166 23.91 40.82 36.31
CA LYS A 166 24.89 39.84 35.83
C LYS A 166 24.57 39.36 34.42
N SER A 167 23.40 39.71 33.90
CA SER A 167 23.01 39.50 32.51
C SER A 167 23.54 40.64 31.61
N SER A 168 22.97 40.80 30.42
CA SER A 168 23.33 41.93 29.55
C SER A 168 22.72 43.22 30.11
N VAL A 169 23.53 44.28 30.20
CA VAL A 169 23.05 45.63 30.49
C VAL A 169 22.32 46.14 29.24
N ASN A 170 20.98 46.01 29.26
CA ASN A 170 20.11 46.42 28.17
C ASN A 170 19.11 47.48 28.66
N PHE A 171 19.31 48.72 28.23
CA PHE A 171 18.47 49.88 28.48
C PHE A 171 17.46 50.07 27.33
N ALA A 172 16.63 49.05 27.08
CA ALA A 172 15.48 49.16 26.18
C ALA A 172 14.31 49.86 26.89
N ALA A 173 14.53 51.11 27.34
CA ALA A 173 13.55 51.88 28.09
C ALA A 173 12.58 52.64 27.17
N PHE A 174 11.30 52.58 27.49
CA PHE A 174 10.21 53.24 26.78
C PHE A 174 9.34 54.06 27.74
N ALA A 175 8.80 55.16 27.24
CA ALA A 175 7.84 55.99 27.95
C ALA A 175 6.46 55.86 27.31
N TYR A 176 5.45 55.59 28.14
CA TYR A 176 4.05 55.47 27.75
C TYR A 176 3.18 56.41 28.57
N LYS A 177 2.09 56.93 27.98
CA LYS A 177 1.02 57.52 28.79
C LYS A 177 0.39 56.44 29.65
N SER A 178 -0.04 56.79 30.86
CA SER A 178 -0.60 55.80 31.79
C SER A 178 -1.84 55.09 31.23
N GLU A 179 -2.68 55.79 30.47
CA GLU A 179 -3.90 55.23 29.85
C GLU A 179 -3.56 54.29 28.67
N ASP A 180 -2.59 54.68 27.84
CA ASP A 180 -2.18 53.91 26.65
C ASP A 180 -1.40 52.64 27.03
N PHE A 181 -0.62 52.70 28.11
CA PHE A 181 0.18 51.57 28.62
C PHE A 181 -0.67 50.31 28.85
N PHE A 182 -1.80 50.44 29.56
CA PHE A 182 -2.66 49.29 29.85
C PHE A 182 -3.34 48.75 28.58
N SER A 183 -3.69 49.63 27.64
CA SER A 183 -4.26 49.24 26.35
C SER A 183 -3.24 48.46 25.50
N ASN A 184 -1.98 48.90 25.48
CA ASN A 184 -0.89 48.20 24.82
C ASN A 184 -0.60 46.83 25.44
N ILE A 185 -0.55 46.74 26.78
CA ILE A 185 -0.43 45.46 27.48
C ILE A 185 -1.56 44.51 27.10
N SER A 186 -2.81 45.00 27.08
CA SER A 186 -3.96 44.18 26.73
C SER A 186 -3.84 43.60 25.31
N ASN A 187 -3.46 44.43 24.33
CA ASN A 187 -3.25 43.99 22.96
C ASN A 187 -2.11 42.96 22.85
N GLU A 188 -1.00 43.21 23.54
CA GLU A 188 0.15 42.30 23.56
C GLU A 188 -0.21 40.94 24.19
N GLN A 189 -0.96 40.94 25.29
CA GLN A 189 -1.42 39.72 25.96
C GLN A 189 -2.37 38.91 25.08
N ILE A 190 -3.23 39.56 24.28
CA ILE A 190 -4.09 38.85 23.32
C ILE A 190 -3.23 38.14 22.26
N LEU A 191 -2.23 38.82 21.70
CA LEU A 191 -1.32 38.24 20.70
C LEU A 191 -0.50 37.08 21.28
N LEU A 192 0.04 37.26 22.49
CA LEU A 192 0.77 36.20 23.20
C LEU A 192 -0.16 35.03 23.57
N GLY A 193 -1.41 35.31 23.92
CA GLY A 193 -2.43 34.31 24.19
C GLY A 193 -2.75 33.46 22.95
N ILE A 194 -2.90 34.10 21.77
CA ILE A 194 -3.06 33.40 20.49
C ILE A 194 -1.81 32.55 20.19
N TYR A 195 -0.62 33.13 20.37
CA TYR A 195 0.65 32.43 20.14
C TYR A 195 0.77 31.18 21.03
N PHE A 196 0.76 31.32 22.36
CA PHE A 196 0.89 30.19 23.29
C PHE A 196 -0.28 29.21 23.18
N GLY A 197 -1.51 29.69 22.96
CA GLY A 197 -2.70 28.86 22.75
C GLY A 197 -2.56 27.99 21.51
N SER A 198 -2.08 28.56 20.40
CA SER A 198 -1.84 27.79 19.17
C SER A 198 -0.78 26.69 19.38
N LEU A 199 0.31 26.98 20.09
CA LEU A 199 1.34 25.99 20.39
C LEU A 199 0.83 24.88 21.31
N LEU A 200 0.01 25.23 22.30
CA LEU A 200 -0.60 24.26 23.21
C LEU A 200 -1.56 23.32 22.46
N VAL A 201 -2.40 23.86 21.57
CA VAL A 201 -3.29 23.04 20.71
C VAL A 201 -2.46 22.11 19.84
N MET A 202 -1.38 22.60 19.22
CA MET A 202 -0.47 21.77 18.41
C MET A 202 0.19 20.66 19.23
N ALA A 203 0.62 20.95 20.46
CA ALA A 203 1.18 19.94 21.36
C ALA A 203 0.13 18.87 21.71
N LEU A 204 -1.05 19.27 22.17
CA LEU A 204 -2.13 18.34 22.55
C LEU A 204 -2.63 17.51 21.36
N TYR A 205 -2.71 18.11 20.17
CA TYR A 205 -3.02 17.39 18.93
C TYR A 205 -2.02 16.27 18.65
N ASN A 206 -0.72 16.55 18.80
CA ASN A 206 0.31 15.53 18.62
C ASN A 206 0.31 14.47 19.73
N LEU A 207 -0.08 14.83 20.96
CA LEU A 207 -0.32 13.84 22.01
C LEU A 207 -1.49 12.91 21.65
N PHE A 208 -2.59 13.44 21.10
CA PHE A 208 -3.69 12.63 20.60
C PHE A 208 -3.27 11.71 19.45
N LEU A 209 -2.48 12.23 18.49
CA LEU A 209 -1.89 11.41 17.43
C LEU A 209 -1.01 10.29 17.99
N PHE A 210 -0.21 10.56 19.01
CA PHE A 210 0.54 9.50 19.70
C PHE A 210 -0.38 8.45 20.33
N LEU A 211 -1.44 8.86 21.03
CA LEU A 211 -2.36 7.92 21.67
C LEU A 211 -3.06 7.01 20.66
N SER A 212 -3.40 7.55 19.48
CA SER A 212 -4.05 6.86 18.37
C SER A 212 -3.09 5.96 17.57
N THR A 213 -1.93 6.49 17.16
CA THR A 213 -0.97 5.79 16.27
C THR A 213 0.08 4.96 17.02
N LYS A 214 0.30 5.23 18.31
CA LYS A 214 1.41 4.69 19.14
C LYS A 214 2.81 4.96 18.60
N GLU A 215 2.98 5.84 17.61
CA GLU A 215 4.30 6.19 17.10
C GLU A 215 5.04 7.19 18.01
N LYS A 216 6.23 6.81 18.46
CA LYS A 216 7.04 7.59 19.42
C LYS A 216 7.43 8.99 18.90
N THR A 217 7.45 9.20 17.59
CA THR A 217 7.78 10.49 16.97
C THR A 217 6.82 11.60 17.41
N TYR A 218 5.52 11.31 17.51
CA TYR A 218 4.53 12.31 17.97
C TYR A 218 4.70 12.64 19.46
N LEU A 219 5.05 11.65 20.28
CA LEU A 219 5.34 11.89 21.70
C LEU A 219 6.58 12.77 21.88
N ALA A 220 7.63 12.52 21.09
CA ALA A 220 8.84 13.35 21.12
C ALA A 220 8.56 14.77 20.62
N PHE A 221 7.71 14.93 19.59
CA PHE A 221 7.27 16.24 19.13
C PHE A 221 6.45 16.99 20.19
N PHE A 222 5.52 16.30 20.88
CA PHE A 222 4.79 16.86 22.03
C PHE A 222 5.76 17.35 23.12
N GLY A 223 6.75 16.53 23.48
CA GLY A 223 7.78 16.91 24.46
C GLY A 223 8.59 18.12 24.03
N TYR A 224 8.98 18.18 22.76
CA TYR A 224 9.70 19.32 22.17
C TYR A 224 8.90 20.62 22.23
N VAL A 225 7.66 20.61 21.73
CA VAL A 225 6.79 21.79 21.75
C VAL A 225 6.48 22.21 23.18
N GLY A 226 6.17 21.25 24.07
CA GLY A 226 5.89 21.53 25.48
C GLY A 226 7.08 22.16 26.21
N ALA A 227 8.29 21.63 26.01
CA ALA A 227 9.51 22.22 26.54
C ALA A 227 9.75 23.64 25.99
N GLY A 228 9.50 23.84 24.69
CA GLY A 228 9.62 25.14 24.02
C GLY A 228 8.66 26.17 24.61
N VAL A 229 7.40 25.80 24.84
CA VAL A 229 6.39 26.65 25.48
C VAL A 229 6.83 27.03 26.89
N LEU A 230 7.31 26.09 27.71
CA LEU A 230 7.80 26.39 29.06
C LEU A 230 8.99 27.36 29.04
N ALA A 231 9.96 27.12 28.16
CA ALA A 231 11.13 28.01 28.01
C ALA A 231 10.73 29.42 27.57
N GLN A 232 9.86 29.54 26.56
CA GLN A 232 9.37 30.83 26.06
C GLN A 232 8.53 31.56 27.12
N TRP A 233 7.62 30.85 27.80
CA TRP A 233 6.81 31.40 28.90
C TRP A 233 7.69 31.96 30.02
N SER A 234 8.81 31.29 30.30
CA SER A 234 9.80 31.76 31.27
C SER A 234 10.64 32.92 30.77
N LEU A 235 11.09 32.92 29.51
CA LEU A 235 11.81 34.04 28.91
C LEU A 235 10.96 35.32 28.85
N HIS A 236 9.66 35.21 28.59
CA HIS A 236 8.76 36.37 28.64
C HIS A 236 8.47 36.87 30.07
N GLY A 237 8.93 36.17 31.13
CA GLY A 237 8.73 36.56 32.52
C GLY A 237 7.39 36.16 33.13
N TYR A 238 6.46 35.56 32.35
CA TYR A 238 5.16 35.11 32.86
C TYR A 238 5.28 34.03 33.92
N SER A 239 6.29 33.17 33.77
CA SER A 239 6.56 32.14 34.77
C SER A 239 6.88 32.74 36.14
N PHE A 240 7.62 33.86 36.18
CA PHE A 240 7.93 34.57 37.40
C PHE A 240 6.69 35.28 37.96
N GLN A 241 5.88 35.89 37.09
CA GLN A 241 4.65 36.58 37.48
C GLN A 241 3.62 35.64 38.13
N PHE A 242 3.39 34.46 37.57
CA PHE A 242 2.26 33.60 37.97
C PHE A 242 2.62 32.46 38.91
N PHE A 243 3.78 31.82 38.75
CA PHE A 243 4.08 30.58 39.48
C PHE A 243 5.02 30.78 40.67
N TRP A 244 5.96 31.72 40.60
CA TRP A 244 6.96 31.92 41.65
C TRP A 244 7.27 33.40 41.96
N PRO A 245 6.24 34.25 42.21
CA PRO A 245 6.40 35.70 42.37
C PRO A 245 7.34 36.14 43.50
N ASN A 246 7.56 35.28 44.51
CA ASN A 246 8.41 35.57 45.66
C ASN A 246 9.78 34.87 45.60
N SER A 247 9.95 33.85 44.74
CA SER A 247 11.14 33.00 44.71
C SER A 247 12.08 33.43 43.59
N VAL A 248 12.72 34.59 43.76
CA VAL A 248 13.54 35.27 42.74
C VAL A 248 14.72 34.45 42.22
N VAL A 249 15.36 33.67 43.10
CA VAL A 249 16.48 32.79 42.70
C VAL A 249 15.99 31.63 41.86
N TRP A 250 14.90 30.98 42.28
CA TRP A 250 14.27 29.92 41.50
C TRP A 250 13.84 30.42 40.11
N ALA A 251 13.27 31.63 40.06
CA ALA A 251 12.77 32.26 38.84
C ALA A 251 13.82 32.43 37.74
N SER A 252 15.04 32.82 38.14
CA SER A 252 16.13 33.06 37.20
C SER A 252 16.76 31.75 36.71
N HIS A 253 16.93 30.76 37.60
CA HIS A 253 17.56 29.48 37.24
C HIS A 253 16.64 28.54 36.44
N ILE A 254 15.33 28.55 36.69
CA ILE A 254 14.38 27.65 35.99
C ILE A 254 14.32 27.90 34.48
N ILE A 255 14.59 29.14 34.03
CA ILE A 255 14.71 29.48 32.60
C ILE A 255 15.77 28.58 31.93
N THR A 256 16.95 28.46 32.53
CA THR A 256 18.04 27.62 31.99
C THR A 256 17.71 26.13 32.04
N SER A 257 16.93 25.69 33.04
CA SER A 257 16.47 24.30 33.13
C SER A 257 15.53 23.96 31.98
N PHE A 258 14.59 24.86 31.64
CA PHE A 258 13.70 24.67 30.50
C PHE A 258 14.42 24.75 29.16
N THR A 259 15.44 25.60 28.99
CA THR A 259 16.22 25.61 27.74
C THR A 259 17.04 24.34 27.54
N PHE A 260 17.61 23.75 28.61
CA PHE A 260 18.22 22.42 28.54
C PHE A 260 17.19 21.33 28.20
N LEU A 261 15.97 21.41 28.75
CA LEU A 261 14.89 20.49 28.42
C LEU A 261 14.52 20.59 26.91
N VAL A 262 14.47 21.80 26.35
CA VAL A 262 14.28 22.03 24.91
C VAL A 262 15.40 21.36 24.12
N SER A 263 16.66 21.53 24.50
CA SER A 263 17.79 20.91 23.81
C SER A 263 17.70 19.38 23.80
N GLY A 264 17.37 18.76 24.94
CA GLY A 264 17.24 17.30 25.03
C GLY A 264 16.08 16.74 24.20
N THR A 265 14.91 17.34 24.32
CA THR A 265 13.70 16.93 23.57
C THR A 265 13.84 17.17 22.07
N THR A 266 14.54 18.24 21.66
CA THR A 266 14.90 18.48 20.26
C THR A 266 15.75 17.35 19.70
N ALA A 267 16.80 16.96 20.43
CA ALA A 267 17.67 15.86 20.01
C ALA A 267 16.91 14.53 19.89
N ASP A 268 16.00 14.22 20.82
CA ASP A 268 15.17 13.02 20.74
C ASP A 268 14.16 13.05 19.60
N PHE A 269 13.53 14.21 19.37
CA PHE A 269 12.63 14.41 18.23
C PHE A 269 13.35 14.13 16.91
N ILE A 270 14.53 14.72 16.69
CA ILE A 270 15.31 14.53 15.46
C ILE A 270 15.69 13.05 15.26
N ARG A 271 16.14 12.39 16.33
CA ARG A 271 16.54 10.96 16.29
C ARG A 271 15.39 10.07 15.83
N LEU A 272 14.19 10.30 16.35
CA LEU A 272 13.00 9.53 16.01
C LEU A 272 12.44 9.94 14.64
N TYR A 273 12.47 11.22 14.31
CA TYR A 273 12.00 11.73 13.03
C TYR A 273 12.78 11.14 11.84
N PHE A 274 14.11 11.11 11.90
CA PHE A 274 14.94 10.53 10.83
C PHE A 274 15.16 9.02 10.93
N ASP A 275 14.57 8.37 11.94
CA ASP A 275 14.89 6.98 12.28
C ASP A 275 16.41 6.74 12.35
N ALA A 276 17.09 7.66 13.05
CA ALA A 276 18.54 7.72 13.15
C ALA A 276 19.20 6.43 13.68
N PRO A 277 18.60 5.64 14.59
CA PRO A 277 19.16 4.36 15.00
C PRO A 277 19.41 3.39 13.84
N ASN A 278 18.52 3.37 12.85
CA ASN A 278 18.59 2.45 11.71
C ASN A 278 19.39 3.06 10.54
N ASN A 279 19.20 4.36 10.29
CA ASN A 279 19.75 5.01 9.09
C ASN A 279 21.09 5.74 9.33
N TYR A 280 21.37 6.19 10.55
CA TYR A 280 22.44 7.15 10.87
C TYR A 280 23.11 6.86 12.22
N SER A 281 23.73 5.68 12.38
CA SER A 281 24.25 5.18 13.67
C SER A 281 25.18 6.17 14.42
N ASN A 282 26.13 6.82 13.74
CA ASN A 282 27.04 7.78 14.38
C ASN A 282 26.32 9.05 14.88
N PHE A 283 25.42 9.61 14.07
CA PHE A 283 24.62 10.78 14.46
C PHE A 283 23.61 10.43 15.56
N ASN A 284 23.05 9.22 15.56
CA ASN A 284 22.21 8.75 16.65
C ASN A 284 22.98 8.69 17.98
N LYS A 285 24.24 8.23 17.98
CA LYS A 285 25.09 8.24 19.20
C LYS A 285 25.35 9.67 19.69
N LEU A 286 25.70 10.59 18.78
CA LEU A 286 25.90 12.00 19.11
C LEU A 286 24.63 12.64 19.71
N LEU A 287 23.50 12.55 19.00
CA LEU A 287 22.23 13.12 19.45
C LEU A 287 21.74 12.47 20.75
N ARG A 288 21.98 11.16 20.94
CA ARG A 288 21.66 10.49 22.21
C ARG A 288 22.54 11.03 23.35
N GLY A 289 23.83 11.26 23.09
CA GLY A 289 24.74 11.87 24.05
C GLY A 289 24.29 13.27 24.44
N ILE A 290 23.89 14.09 23.45
CA ILE A 290 23.32 15.43 23.68
C ILE A 290 22.04 15.34 24.50
N SER A 291 21.09 14.45 24.15
CA SER A 291 19.84 14.26 24.88
C SER A 291 20.09 13.91 26.36
N ILE A 292 20.93 12.90 26.63
CA ILE A 292 21.27 12.48 28.00
C ILE A 292 21.95 13.61 28.76
N LEU A 293 22.95 14.28 28.16
CA LEU A 293 23.65 15.39 28.80
C LEU A 293 22.69 16.55 29.11
N SER A 294 21.82 16.92 28.17
CA SER A 294 20.82 17.96 28.36
C SER A 294 19.87 17.63 29.50
N TYR A 295 19.39 16.39 29.63
CA TYR A 295 18.55 15.98 30.76
C TYR A 295 19.27 15.98 32.10
N ILE A 296 20.56 15.63 32.14
CA ILE A 296 21.37 15.80 33.36
C ILE A 296 21.47 17.28 33.71
N LEU A 297 21.68 18.15 32.71
CA LEU A 297 21.81 19.59 32.88
C LEU A 297 20.49 20.29 33.27
N VAL A 298 19.31 19.68 33.03
CA VAL A 298 18.05 20.20 33.57
C VAL A 298 18.12 20.34 35.09
N VAL A 299 18.73 19.38 35.78
CA VAL A 299 18.89 19.40 37.25
C VAL A 299 20.21 20.05 37.65
N ALA A 300 21.31 19.65 37.02
CA ALA A 300 22.64 20.15 37.37
C ALA A 300 22.84 21.64 37.03
N GLY A 301 22.18 22.14 35.98
CA GLY A 301 22.27 23.53 35.53
C GLY A 301 21.75 24.54 36.55
N TYR A 302 20.90 24.11 37.48
CA TYR A 302 20.46 24.94 38.61
C TYR A 302 21.64 25.43 39.47
N PHE A 303 22.69 24.61 39.61
CA PHE A 303 23.87 24.93 40.42
C PHE A 303 24.90 25.76 39.67
N PHE A 304 24.69 26.04 38.38
CA PHE A 304 25.62 26.80 37.57
C PHE A 304 25.29 28.29 37.59
N PRO A 305 26.31 29.17 37.51
CA PRO A 305 26.09 30.58 37.21
C PRO A 305 25.30 30.74 35.92
N PHE A 306 24.32 31.65 35.91
CA PHE A 306 23.39 31.84 34.79
C PHE A 306 24.10 31.98 33.44
N GLY A 307 25.14 32.83 33.37
CA GLY A 307 25.90 33.04 32.13
C GLY A 307 26.60 31.77 31.61
N PHE A 308 27.15 30.94 32.51
CA PHE A 308 27.77 29.67 32.14
C PHE A 308 26.74 28.65 31.64
N ALA A 309 25.62 28.51 32.34
CA ALA A 309 24.52 27.63 31.92
C ALA A 309 23.98 28.04 30.53
N LEU A 310 23.79 29.34 30.31
CA LEU A 310 23.35 29.87 29.01
C LEU A 310 24.38 29.58 27.90
N ALA A 311 25.67 29.80 28.15
CA ALA A 311 26.73 29.50 27.18
C ALA A 311 26.77 28.01 26.81
N LEU A 312 26.62 27.13 27.80
CA LEU A 312 26.57 25.67 27.58
C LEU A 312 25.34 25.27 26.76
N TYR A 313 24.16 25.85 27.05
CA TYR A 313 22.96 25.65 26.25
C TYR A 313 23.14 26.09 24.78
N VAL A 314 23.71 27.27 24.56
CA VAL A 314 23.98 27.79 23.20
C VAL A 314 24.95 26.86 22.45
N PHE A 315 25.99 26.37 23.13
CA PHE A 315 26.92 25.41 22.54
C PHE A 315 26.21 24.12 22.12
N LEU A 316 25.43 23.48 23.01
CA LEU A 316 24.69 22.25 22.70
C LEU A 316 23.67 22.45 21.57
N SER A 317 22.97 23.59 21.59
CA SER A 317 21.99 23.93 20.55
C SER A 317 22.66 24.16 19.19
N THR A 318 23.84 24.76 19.17
CA THR A 318 24.63 24.96 17.93
C THR A 318 25.09 23.62 17.35
N VAL A 319 25.62 22.71 18.17
CA VAL A 319 26.00 21.36 17.73
C VAL A 319 24.78 20.61 17.20
N THR A 320 23.64 20.72 17.87
CA THR A 320 22.37 20.10 17.44
C THR A 320 21.90 20.69 16.10
N LEU A 321 21.97 22.00 15.91
CA LEU A 321 21.62 22.68 14.66
C LEU A 321 22.49 22.22 13.49
N VAL A 322 23.80 22.06 13.69
CA VAL A 322 24.70 21.53 12.65
C VAL A 322 24.29 20.09 12.29
N ALA A 323 23.94 19.25 13.26
CA ALA A 323 23.45 17.91 13.01
C ALA A 323 22.10 17.90 12.25
N ILE A 324 21.17 18.81 12.61
CA ILE A 324 19.89 19.00 11.91
C ILE A 324 20.12 19.34 10.44
N LEU A 325 20.98 20.32 10.16
CA LEU A 325 21.25 20.77 8.79
C LEU A 325 21.89 19.67 7.96
N TYR A 326 22.83 18.91 8.55
CA TYR A 326 23.43 17.76 7.89
C TYR A 326 22.39 16.68 7.56
N LEU A 327 21.59 16.25 8.54
CA LEU A 327 20.58 15.20 8.35
C LEU A 327 19.47 15.65 7.38
N GLY A 328 19.05 16.91 7.48
CA GLY A 328 18.07 17.51 6.57
C GLY A 328 18.57 17.55 5.13
N PHE A 329 19.81 17.96 4.89
CA PHE A 329 20.40 17.98 3.54
C PHE A 329 20.60 16.57 2.98
N GLN A 330 20.98 15.60 3.82
CA GLN A 330 21.08 14.20 3.42
C GLN A 330 19.72 13.56 3.13
N GLY A 331 18.66 13.96 3.86
CA GLY A 331 17.28 13.57 3.57
C GLY A 331 16.79 14.17 2.24
N PHE A 332 17.14 15.44 1.98
CA PHE A 332 16.81 16.13 0.74
C PHE A 332 17.48 15.48 -0.48
N SER A 333 18.75 15.09 -0.38
CA SER A 333 19.47 14.42 -1.47
C SER A 333 18.94 13.03 -1.82
N ARG A 334 18.08 12.45 -0.97
CA ARG A 334 17.36 11.19 -1.20
C ARG A 334 15.94 11.39 -1.75
N ASN A 335 15.57 12.61 -2.16
CA ASN A 335 14.24 12.96 -2.70
C ASN A 335 13.05 12.67 -1.75
N LEU A 336 13.29 12.68 -0.44
CA LEU A 336 12.20 12.60 0.53
C LEU A 336 11.46 13.94 0.56
N ARG A 337 10.24 14.00 0.00
CA ARG A 337 9.38 15.20 0.02
C ARG A 337 9.27 15.86 1.41
N PRO A 338 9.20 15.12 2.54
CA PRO A 338 9.16 15.72 3.89
C PRO A 338 10.42 16.51 4.29
N ALA A 339 11.56 16.31 3.63
CA ALA A 339 12.81 16.99 3.97
C ALA A 339 12.77 18.50 3.68
N LEU A 340 11.99 18.94 2.67
CA LEU A 340 11.83 20.35 2.35
C LEU A 340 11.08 21.11 3.45
N PHE A 341 9.94 20.58 3.89
CA PHE A 341 9.18 21.16 5.00
C PHE A 341 9.99 21.19 6.29
N PHE A 342 10.77 20.13 6.54
CA PHE A 342 11.67 20.07 7.69
C PHE A 342 12.77 21.15 7.64
N LEU A 343 13.50 21.27 6.53
CA LEU A 343 14.54 22.30 6.39
C LEU A 343 13.95 23.72 6.42
N GLY A 344 12.80 23.93 5.78
CA GLY A 344 12.08 25.21 5.81
C GLY A 344 11.64 25.60 7.22
N ALA A 345 11.20 24.62 8.03
CA ALA A 345 10.87 24.86 9.42
C ALA A 345 12.06 25.38 10.22
N TRP A 346 13.23 24.73 10.11
CA TRP A 346 14.43 25.18 10.82
C TRP A 346 14.95 26.53 10.31
N LEU A 347 14.82 26.81 9.02
CA LEU A 347 15.16 28.11 8.45
C LEU A 347 14.28 29.23 9.03
N ALA A 348 12.98 29.00 9.19
CA ALA A 348 12.06 29.97 9.80
C ALA A 348 12.48 30.29 11.25
N LEU A 349 12.81 29.27 12.04
CA LEU A 349 13.29 29.45 13.41
C LEU A 349 14.60 30.24 13.48
N VAL A 350 15.59 29.86 12.66
CA VAL A 350 16.90 30.54 12.60
C VAL A 350 16.76 31.99 12.15
N THR A 351 15.86 32.26 11.19
CA THR A 351 15.60 33.62 10.71
C THR A 351 15.00 34.48 11.82
N GLY A 352 14.01 33.96 12.55
CA GLY A 352 13.42 34.66 13.71
C GLY A 352 14.46 34.94 14.81
N ALA A 353 15.29 33.95 15.15
CA ALA A 353 16.37 34.10 16.11
C ALA A 353 17.43 35.13 15.65
N PHE A 354 17.75 35.14 14.34
CA PHE A 354 18.69 36.10 13.77
C PHE A 354 18.17 37.54 13.85
N VAL A 355 16.89 37.77 13.52
CA VAL A 355 16.25 39.09 13.69
C VAL A 355 16.27 39.53 15.15
N PHE A 356 15.98 38.61 16.09
CA PHE A 356 16.06 38.90 17.52
C PHE A 356 17.48 39.29 17.95
N ILE A 357 18.51 38.57 17.51
CA ILE A 357 19.91 38.91 17.84
C ILE A 357 20.28 40.30 17.31
N LEU A 358 19.88 40.63 16.07
CA LEU A 358 20.14 41.95 15.48
C LEU A 358 19.40 43.09 16.21
N ARG A 359 18.19 42.84 16.72
CA ARG A 359 17.47 43.79 17.57
C ARG A 359 18.11 43.88 18.95
N PHE A 360 18.49 42.76 19.54
CA PHE A 360 19.13 42.70 20.87
C PHE A 360 20.50 43.39 20.89
N SER A 361 21.24 43.35 19.78
CA SER A 361 22.52 44.06 19.61
C SER A 361 22.37 45.56 19.28
N GLY A 362 21.14 46.05 19.11
CA GLY A 362 20.86 47.45 18.76
C GLY A 362 21.08 47.82 17.29
N ILE A 363 21.39 46.85 16.41
CA ILE A 363 21.57 47.11 14.96
C ILE A 363 20.21 47.43 14.31
N ILE A 364 19.18 46.66 14.64
CA ILE A 364 17.81 46.96 14.24
C ILE A 364 17.21 47.91 15.27
N PRO A 365 16.72 49.10 14.86
CA PRO A 365 16.07 50.03 15.77
C PRO A 365 14.91 49.39 16.53
N HIS A 366 14.83 49.63 17.84
CA HIS A 366 13.75 49.11 18.68
C HIS A 366 12.35 49.61 18.29
N THR A 367 12.26 50.65 17.44
CA THR A 367 11.02 51.22 16.90
C THR A 367 10.35 50.33 15.83
N ILE A 368 11.04 49.34 15.26
CA ILE A 368 10.46 48.44 14.28
C ILE A 368 9.67 47.33 14.99
N SER A 369 8.36 47.54 15.16
CA SER A 369 7.48 46.65 15.92
C SER A 369 7.44 45.21 15.41
N LEU A 370 7.56 44.98 14.09
CA LEU A 370 7.57 43.61 13.55
C LEU A 370 8.81 42.81 13.98
N ALA A 371 9.96 43.48 14.18
CA ALA A 371 11.20 42.82 14.60
C ALA A 371 11.14 42.36 16.08
N TYR A 372 10.25 42.95 16.88
CA TYR A 372 9.98 42.49 18.24
C TYR A 372 9.39 41.08 18.25
N TRP A 373 8.46 40.79 17.34
CA TRP A 373 7.75 39.51 17.22
C TRP A 373 8.50 38.43 16.40
N GLY A 374 9.79 38.67 16.10
CA GLY A 374 10.54 37.84 15.15
C GLY A 374 10.69 36.38 15.60
N VAL A 375 10.89 36.14 16.90
CA VAL A 375 11.06 34.78 17.45
C VAL A 375 9.73 34.05 17.51
N GLU A 376 8.65 34.72 17.88
CA GLU A 376 7.29 34.19 17.97
C GLU A 376 6.77 33.80 16.59
N LEU A 377 6.95 34.66 15.59
CA LEU A 377 6.60 34.35 14.21
C LEU A 377 7.45 33.20 13.64
N GLY A 378 8.76 33.22 13.91
CA GLY A 378 9.68 32.17 13.46
C GLY A 378 9.37 30.80 14.08
N THR A 379 9.10 30.76 15.38
CA THR A 379 8.73 29.54 16.13
C THR A 379 7.35 29.02 15.74
N ALA A 380 6.35 29.89 15.57
CA ALA A 380 5.02 29.49 15.13
C ALA A 380 5.07 28.86 13.72
N MET A 381 5.77 29.50 12.78
CA MET A 381 6.00 28.96 11.43
C MET A 381 6.78 27.65 11.48
N HIS A 382 7.81 27.56 12.32
CA HIS A 382 8.60 26.35 12.52
C HIS A 382 7.73 25.17 12.97
N ILE A 383 6.90 25.35 14.00
CA ILE A 383 6.03 24.29 14.55
C ILE A 383 4.94 23.90 13.56
N LEU A 384 4.36 24.88 12.85
CA LEU A 384 3.37 24.62 11.80
C LEU A 384 3.96 23.76 10.67
N LEU A 385 5.14 24.13 10.16
CA LEU A 385 5.80 23.41 9.08
C LEU A 385 6.24 21.99 9.50
N LEU A 386 6.73 21.80 10.73
CA LEU A 386 7.04 20.47 11.25
C LEU A 386 5.79 19.59 11.40
N ALA A 387 4.68 20.17 11.85
CA ALA A 387 3.43 19.42 11.98
C ALA A 387 2.84 19.02 10.62
N LEU A 388 2.95 19.89 9.60
CA LEU A 388 2.61 19.53 8.22
C LEU A 388 3.50 18.40 7.70
N ALA A 389 4.81 18.47 7.96
CA ALA A 389 5.74 17.40 7.57
C ALA A 389 5.41 16.05 8.24
N LEU A 390 4.95 16.08 9.50
CA LEU A 390 4.46 14.89 10.20
C LEU A 390 3.13 14.38 9.63
N ALA A 391 2.20 15.27 9.29
CA ALA A 391 0.92 14.89 8.70
C ALA A 391 1.09 14.22 7.32
N ASP A 392 1.99 14.73 6.49
CA ASP A 392 2.36 14.11 5.21
C ASP A 392 2.92 12.69 5.42
N ARG A 393 3.75 12.50 6.45
CA ARG A 393 4.27 11.17 6.82
C ARG A 393 3.15 10.21 7.23
N VAL A 394 2.16 10.66 8.01
CA VAL A 394 0.97 9.84 8.33
C VAL A 394 0.23 9.45 7.06
N SER A 395 0.02 10.40 6.15
CA SER A 395 -0.68 10.17 4.89
C SER A 395 0.03 9.11 4.05
N ASP A 396 1.36 9.18 3.95
CA ASP A 396 2.16 8.21 3.21
C ASP A 396 2.12 6.82 3.87
N LEU A 397 2.23 6.74 5.20
CA LEU A 397 2.13 5.46 5.92
C LEU A 397 0.72 4.86 5.80
N SER A 398 -0.32 5.69 5.87
CA SER A 398 -1.71 5.26 5.70
C SER A 398 -1.97 4.73 4.30
N LYS A 399 -1.35 5.31 3.26
CA LYS A 399 -1.43 4.80 1.89
C LYS A 399 -0.72 3.45 1.75
N ASP A 400 0.49 3.31 2.29
CA ASP A 400 1.22 2.03 2.27
C ASP A 400 0.44 0.93 3.00
N LEU A 401 -0.14 1.24 4.16
CA LEU A 401 -0.98 0.30 4.90
C LEU A 401 -2.24 -0.06 4.13
N SER A 402 -2.90 0.92 3.50
CA SER A 402 -4.12 0.67 2.70
C SER A 402 -3.83 -0.23 1.52
N SER A 403 -2.72 0.00 0.80
CA SER A 403 -2.27 -0.86 -0.30
C SER A 403 -2.03 -2.29 0.18
N LYS A 404 -1.32 -2.47 1.31
CA LYS A 404 -1.08 -3.81 1.88
C LYS A 404 -2.37 -4.51 2.31
N VAL A 405 -3.36 -3.77 2.81
CA VAL A 405 -4.67 -4.32 3.17
C VAL A 405 -5.45 -4.73 1.91
N GLU A 406 -5.35 -3.95 0.84
CA GLU A 406 -5.93 -4.29 -0.47
C GLU A 406 -5.29 -5.55 -1.04
N ASP A 407 -3.96 -5.61 -1.13
CA ASP A 407 -3.21 -6.79 -1.58
C ASP A 407 -3.57 -8.04 -0.76
N LEU A 408 -3.71 -7.90 0.56
CA LEU A 408 -4.08 -8.99 1.45
C LEU A 408 -5.53 -9.44 1.25
N ASN A 409 -6.44 -8.51 0.98
CA ASN A 409 -7.84 -8.83 0.65
C ASN A 409 -7.95 -9.51 -0.72
N GLU A 410 -7.21 -9.07 -1.73
CA GLU A 410 -7.15 -9.72 -3.04
C GLU A 410 -6.59 -11.15 -2.93
N ALA A 411 -5.50 -11.33 -2.20
CA ALA A 411 -4.93 -12.66 -1.95
C ALA A 411 -5.92 -13.57 -1.22
N LYS A 412 -6.64 -13.04 -0.22
CA LYS A 412 -7.68 -13.79 0.49
C LYS A 412 -8.83 -14.18 -0.44
N GLN A 413 -9.34 -13.25 -1.26
CA GLN A 413 -10.39 -13.54 -2.24
C GLN A 413 -9.95 -14.56 -3.28
N ALA A 414 -8.70 -14.49 -3.75
CA ALA A 414 -8.14 -15.48 -4.68
C ALA A 414 -8.09 -16.87 -4.06
N ILE A 415 -7.73 -16.98 -2.77
CA ILE A 415 -7.75 -18.24 -2.02
C ILE A 415 -9.19 -18.76 -1.88
N GLU A 416 -10.14 -17.91 -1.44
CA GLU A 416 -11.55 -18.30 -1.30
C GLU A 416 -12.15 -18.75 -2.63
N GLN A 417 -11.86 -18.04 -3.73
CA GLN A 417 -12.29 -18.44 -5.08
C GLN A 417 -11.66 -19.75 -5.53
N SER A 418 -10.37 -19.97 -5.24
CA SER A 418 -9.68 -21.22 -5.55
C SER A 418 -10.27 -22.39 -4.77
N GLU A 419 -10.57 -22.21 -3.49
CA GLU A 419 -11.20 -23.23 -2.64
C GLU A 419 -12.62 -23.56 -3.13
N LEU A 420 -13.43 -22.53 -3.43
CA LEU A 420 -14.77 -22.72 -4.01
C LEU A 420 -14.70 -23.45 -5.35
N ARG A 421 -13.75 -23.07 -6.22
CA ARG A 421 -13.54 -23.74 -7.51
C ARG A 421 -13.14 -25.19 -7.31
N PHE A 422 -12.21 -25.49 -6.40
CA PHE A 422 -11.83 -26.86 -6.06
C PHE A 422 -13.02 -27.66 -5.54
N ARG A 423 -13.77 -27.11 -4.58
CA ARG A 423 -14.96 -27.77 -4.00
C ARG A 423 -16.02 -28.05 -5.06
N ASN A 424 -16.30 -27.10 -5.94
CA ASN A 424 -17.26 -27.28 -7.05
C ASN A 424 -16.80 -28.34 -8.06
N LEU A 425 -15.50 -28.39 -8.38
CA LEU A 425 -14.94 -29.42 -9.26
C LEU A 425 -14.95 -30.80 -8.60
N PHE A 426 -14.59 -30.88 -7.32
CA PHE A 426 -14.55 -32.11 -6.54
C PHE A 426 -15.96 -32.70 -6.38
N GLU A 427 -16.93 -31.89 -5.94
CA GLU A 427 -18.34 -32.29 -5.78
C GLU A 427 -19.06 -32.47 -7.12
N GLY A 428 -18.69 -31.71 -8.14
CA GLY A 428 -19.28 -31.78 -9.48
C GLY A 428 -18.91 -33.02 -10.27
N ALA A 429 -17.83 -33.73 -9.91
CA ALA A 429 -17.33 -34.87 -10.66
C ALA A 429 -18.32 -36.05 -10.66
N GLU A 430 -18.63 -36.58 -11.85
CA GLU A 430 -19.51 -37.75 -12.01
C GLU A 430 -18.88 -39.06 -11.52
N GLU A 431 -17.56 -39.11 -11.46
CA GLU A 431 -16.82 -40.23 -10.89
C GLU A 431 -16.64 -40.02 -9.39
N LEU A 432 -16.56 -41.11 -8.64
CA LEU A 432 -16.27 -41.05 -7.21
C LEU A 432 -14.81 -40.66 -7.03
N LEU A 433 -14.59 -39.52 -6.38
CA LEU A 433 -13.27 -39.03 -5.99
C LEU A 433 -13.10 -39.19 -4.49
N LEU A 434 -12.01 -39.85 -4.09
CA LEU A 434 -11.62 -40.11 -2.71
C LEU A 434 -10.23 -39.53 -2.49
N THR A 435 -9.99 -38.85 -1.37
CA THR A 435 -8.63 -38.55 -0.92
C THR A 435 -8.29 -39.48 0.24
N LEU A 436 -7.10 -40.10 0.19
CA LEU A 436 -6.62 -41.04 1.20
C LEU A 436 -5.31 -40.53 1.83
N ASP A 437 -5.08 -40.89 3.08
CA ASP A 437 -3.77 -40.73 3.74
C ASP A 437 -2.78 -41.84 3.35
N GLN A 438 -1.60 -41.83 3.98
CA GLN A 438 -0.53 -42.78 3.67
C GLN A 438 -0.82 -44.19 4.17
N GLU A 439 -1.79 -44.33 5.06
CA GLU A 439 -2.28 -45.59 5.63
C GLU A 439 -3.51 -46.12 4.86
N GLY A 440 -3.99 -45.39 3.85
CA GLY A 440 -5.13 -45.78 3.02
C GLY A 440 -6.49 -45.46 3.64
N ASN A 441 -6.55 -44.60 4.67
CA ASN A 441 -7.80 -44.15 5.26
C ASN A 441 -8.37 -42.97 4.49
N ILE A 442 -9.69 -42.95 4.34
CA ILE A 442 -10.41 -41.92 3.58
C ILE A 442 -10.41 -40.61 4.37
N LYS A 443 -9.88 -39.54 3.79
CA LYS A 443 -9.91 -38.18 4.33
C LYS A 443 -11.06 -37.35 3.80
N ASP A 444 -11.41 -37.56 2.53
CA ASP A 444 -12.52 -36.83 1.90
C ASP A 444 -13.09 -37.65 0.74
N ALA A 445 -14.39 -37.46 0.47
CA ALA A 445 -15.12 -38.16 -0.58
C ALA A 445 -16.20 -37.24 -1.17
N ASN A 446 -16.26 -37.14 -2.49
CA ASN A 446 -17.30 -36.33 -3.14
C ASN A 446 -18.69 -37.00 -3.04
N ARG A 447 -19.76 -36.22 -3.28
CA ARG A 447 -21.17 -36.67 -3.22
C ARG A 447 -21.48 -37.92 -4.05
N THR A 448 -20.69 -38.20 -5.09
CA THR A 448 -20.85 -39.39 -5.93
C THR A 448 -20.74 -40.69 -5.14
N LEU A 449 -20.04 -40.70 -3.99
CA LEU A 449 -19.99 -41.84 -3.07
C LEU A 449 -21.40 -42.31 -2.69
N SER A 450 -22.28 -41.36 -2.35
CA SER A 450 -23.65 -41.66 -1.92
C SER A 450 -24.48 -42.27 -3.03
N ARG A 451 -24.25 -41.83 -4.28
CA ARG A 451 -24.92 -42.40 -5.45
C ARG A 451 -24.40 -43.79 -5.80
N LEU A 452 -23.08 -44.01 -5.68
CA LEU A 452 -22.44 -45.26 -6.08
C LEU A 452 -22.62 -46.39 -5.04
N THR A 453 -22.62 -46.04 -3.74
CA THR A 453 -22.58 -47.03 -2.65
C THR A 453 -23.72 -46.89 -1.64
N GLY A 454 -24.43 -45.75 -1.62
CA GLY A 454 -25.45 -45.44 -0.60
C GLY A 454 -24.89 -44.89 0.72
N TYR A 455 -23.57 -44.86 0.92
CA TYR A 455 -22.94 -44.24 2.10
C TYR A 455 -22.76 -42.73 1.93
N LYS A 456 -22.99 -41.96 2.99
CA LYS A 456 -22.65 -40.53 3.01
C LYS A 456 -21.14 -40.35 3.23
N PRO A 457 -20.50 -39.30 2.68
CA PRO A 457 -19.07 -39.03 2.90
C PRO A 457 -18.65 -39.06 4.37
N ALA A 458 -19.42 -38.42 5.25
CA ALA A 458 -19.16 -38.41 6.69
C ALA A 458 -19.24 -39.80 7.37
N GLU A 459 -19.88 -40.80 6.74
CA GLU A 459 -19.96 -42.16 7.29
C GLU A 459 -18.72 -43.02 6.95
N VAL A 460 -17.92 -42.59 5.99
CA VAL A 460 -16.71 -43.31 5.53
C VAL A 460 -15.43 -42.56 5.83
N GLU A 461 -15.51 -41.28 6.21
CA GLU A 461 -14.38 -40.50 6.66
C GLU A 461 -13.68 -41.20 7.85
N GLY A 462 -12.35 -41.32 7.76
CA GLY A 462 -11.51 -42.01 8.73
C GLY A 462 -11.51 -43.54 8.61
N LYS A 463 -12.40 -44.16 7.83
CA LYS A 463 -12.37 -45.62 7.58
C LYS A 463 -11.32 -45.99 6.53
N ASN A 464 -10.89 -47.24 6.55
CA ASN A 464 -9.92 -47.70 5.56
C ASN A 464 -10.63 -47.89 4.21
N PHE A 465 -9.98 -47.47 3.13
CA PHE A 465 -10.50 -47.62 1.77
C PHE A 465 -10.92 -49.07 1.45
N LEU A 466 -10.17 -50.04 1.98
CA LEU A 466 -10.42 -51.47 1.76
C LEU A 466 -11.75 -51.94 2.37
N ASP A 467 -12.31 -51.22 3.34
CA ASP A 467 -13.60 -51.59 3.97
C ASP A 467 -14.77 -51.48 3.00
N LEU A 468 -14.64 -50.63 1.97
CA LEU A 468 -15.64 -50.45 0.92
C LEU A 468 -15.68 -51.62 -0.07
N ILE A 469 -14.66 -52.48 -0.09
CA ILE A 469 -14.57 -53.62 -1.01
C ILE A 469 -15.46 -54.76 -0.50
N TYR A 470 -16.29 -55.31 -1.39
CA TYR A 470 -17.15 -56.46 -1.14
C TYR A 470 -16.36 -57.77 -1.23
N THR A 471 -16.68 -58.72 -0.36
CA THR A 471 -16.09 -60.06 -0.31
C THR A 471 -17.18 -61.07 0.03
N LEU A 472 -17.23 -62.21 -0.67
CA LEU A 472 -18.07 -63.36 -0.30
C LEU A 472 -17.43 -64.10 0.89
N ASP A 473 -18.22 -64.59 1.84
CA ASP A 473 -17.78 -65.35 3.04
C ASP A 473 -17.17 -66.74 2.73
N THR A 474 -16.78 -67.00 1.49
CA THR A 474 -16.07 -68.20 1.05
C THR A 474 -14.58 -67.91 0.85
N GLN A 475 -13.71 -68.93 0.92
CA GLN A 475 -12.25 -68.77 0.81
C GLN A 475 -11.79 -67.98 -0.45
N GLU A 476 -12.59 -67.91 -1.52
CA GLU A 476 -12.36 -67.10 -2.72
C GLU A 476 -12.54 -65.58 -2.52
N GLY A 477 -13.42 -65.14 -1.60
CA GLY A 477 -13.62 -63.72 -1.28
C GLY A 477 -12.38 -63.05 -0.66
N SER A 478 -11.44 -63.84 -0.16
CA SER A 478 -10.14 -63.36 0.33
C SER A 478 -9.26 -62.81 -0.79
N ILE A 479 -9.36 -63.36 -2.02
CA ILE A 479 -8.43 -63.06 -3.11
C ILE A 479 -8.65 -61.64 -3.65
N VAL A 480 -9.90 -61.19 -3.80
CA VAL A 480 -10.22 -59.84 -4.31
C VAL A 480 -9.74 -58.76 -3.34
N LEU A 481 -9.95 -58.96 -2.03
CA LEU A 481 -9.47 -58.05 -0.99
C LEU A 481 -7.94 -58.05 -0.88
N LEU A 482 -7.31 -59.23 -0.97
CA LEU A 482 -5.84 -59.38 -1.00
C LEU A 482 -5.23 -58.66 -2.20
N LEU A 483 -5.84 -58.80 -3.39
CA LEU A 483 -5.40 -58.11 -4.60
C LEU A 483 -5.55 -56.60 -4.47
N ALA A 484 -6.67 -56.11 -3.95
CA ALA A 484 -6.87 -54.69 -3.74
C ALA A 484 -5.89 -54.09 -2.71
N LYS A 485 -5.60 -54.84 -1.63
CA LYS A 485 -4.59 -54.48 -0.64
C LYS A 485 -3.20 -54.43 -1.26
N GLU A 486 -2.81 -55.46 -2.02
CA GLU A 486 -1.54 -55.51 -2.75
C GLU A 486 -1.41 -54.32 -3.72
N LYS A 487 -2.49 -53.97 -4.45
CA LYS A 487 -2.51 -52.84 -5.38
C LYS A 487 -2.40 -51.49 -4.68
N LEU A 488 -3.03 -51.33 -3.52
CA LEU A 488 -2.88 -50.13 -2.69
C LEU A 488 -1.45 -50.02 -2.14
N GLU A 489 -0.88 -51.11 -1.62
CA GLU A 489 0.50 -51.16 -1.14
C GLU A 489 1.51 -50.92 -2.28
N GLU A 490 1.26 -51.48 -3.47
CA GLU A 490 2.03 -51.25 -4.69
C GLU A 490 2.03 -49.75 -5.03
N HIS A 491 0.88 -49.09 -4.99
CA HIS A 491 0.77 -47.65 -5.24
C HIS A 491 1.53 -46.83 -4.18
N LEU A 492 1.33 -47.15 -2.90
CA LEU A 492 2.00 -46.47 -1.79
C LEU A 492 3.53 -46.61 -1.89
N ARG A 493 4.03 -47.79 -2.27
CA ARG A 493 5.46 -48.08 -2.44
C ARG A 493 6.05 -47.46 -3.73
N THR A 494 5.42 -47.70 -4.88
CA THR A 494 6.01 -47.39 -6.20
C THR A 494 5.67 -45.98 -6.70
N ARG A 495 4.63 -45.35 -6.17
CA ARG A 495 4.10 -44.03 -6.58
C ARG A 495 3.52 -43.98 -8.00
N LYS A 496 3.58 -45.08 -8.76
CA LYS A 496 3.00 -45.16 -10.09
C LYS A 496 1.48 -45.25 -9.99
N THR A 497 0.78 -44.74 -10.99
CA THR A 497 -0.67 -44.93 -11.10
C THR A 497 -0.98 -46.43 -11.14
N VAL A 498 -1.78 -46.90 -10.20
CA VAL A 498 -2.24 -48.29 -10.14
C VAL A 498 -3.73 -48.32 -10.47
N GLU A 499 -4.11 -49.25 -11.32
CA GLU A 499 -5.49 -49.44 -11.75
C GLU A 499 -5.88 -50.91 -11.57
N PHE A 500 -7.04 -51.15 -10.97
CA PHE A 500 -7.57 -52.49 -10.75
C PHE A 500 -9.09 -52.46 -10.70
N HIS A 501 -9.71 -53.62 -10.90
CA HIS A 501 -11.15 -53.81 -10.82
C HIS A 501 -11.49 -54.47 -9.50
N SER A 502 -12.61 -54.07 -8.90
CA SER A 502 -13.13 -54.63 -7.67
C SER A 502 -14.64 -54.44 -7.62
N GLU A 503 -15.27 -54.89 -6.55
CA GLU A 503 -16.70 -54.68 -6.32
C GLU A 503 -16.89 -53.95 -5.00
N PHE A 504 -17.73 -52.91 -4.99
CA PHE A 504 -18.01 -52.12 -3.80
C PHE A 504 -19.27 -52.60 -3.08
N LYS A 505 -19.23 -52.57 -1.75
CA LYS A 505 -20.40 -52.79 -0.88
C LYS A 505 -21.42 -51.67 -1.11
N GLN A 506 -22.69 -52.04 -1.14
CA GLN A 506 -23.80 -51.11 -1.17
C GLN A 506 -24.56 -51.14 0.15
N LYS A 507 -24.96 -49.97 0.67
CA LYS A 507 -25.60 -49.86 1.99
C LYS A 507 -27.00 -50.48 2.04
N TYR A 508 -27.76 -50.41 0.95
CA TYR A 508 -29.17 -50.79 0.90
C TYR A 508 -29.45 -52.00 -0.03
N VAL A 509 -28.43 -52.53 -0.71
CA VAL A 509 -28.55 -53.60 -1.71
C VAL A 509 -27.46 -54.64 -1.44
N MET A 510 -27.83 -55.93 -1.49
CA MET A 510 -26.85 -57.02 -1.26
C MET A 510 -25.95 -57.29 -2.46
N GLU A 511 -26.41 -56.95 -3.67
CA GLU A 511 -25.60 -57.05 -4.88
C GLU A 511 -24.45 -56.06 -4.83
N PRO A 512 -23.20 -56.49 -5.01
CA PRO A 512 -22.07 -55.59 -5.01
C PRO A 512 -21.97 -54.85 -6.35
N LYS A 513 -21.41 -53.65 -6.32
CA LYS A 513 -21.33 -52.79 -7.50
C LYS A 513 -19.95 -52.93 -8.16
N PRO A 514 -19.84 -53.41 -9.41
CA PRO A 514 -18.55 -53.56 -10.08
C PRO A 514 -17.96 -52.19 -10.42
N VAL A 515 -16.74 -51.95 -9.95
CA VAL A 515 -16.06 -50.67 -10.07
C VAL A 515 -14.63 -50.83 -10.56
N LYS A 516 -14.20 -49.81 -11.29
CA LYS A 516 -12.82 -49.62 -11.69
C LYS A 516 -12.19 -48.56 -10.80
N ILE A 517 -11.11 -48.92 -10.12
CA ILE A 517 -10.40 -48.04 -9.18
C ILE A 517 -9.06 -47.66 -9.78
N ARG A 518 -8.76 -46.37 -9.79
CA ARG A 518 -7.46 -45.81 -10.18
C ARG A 518 -6.91 -44.98 -9.03
N LEU A 519 -5.73 -45.34 -8.54
CA LEU A 519 -5.02 -44.64 -7.47
C LEU A 519 -3.90 -43.78 -8.06
N GLN A 520 -3.87 -42.51 -7.69
CA GLN A 520 -2.87 -41.54 -8.10
C GLN A 520 -2.30 -40.82 -6.89
N SER A 521 -0.99 -40.57 -6.86
CA SER A 521 -0.37 -39.79 -5.79
C SER A 521 -0.33 -38.30 -6.19
N PHE A 522 -0.60 -37.42 -5.24
CA PHE A 522 -0.38 -35.98 -5.42
C PHE A 522 0.26 -35.39 -4.15
N GLU A 523 1.01 -34.30 -4.32
CA GLU A 523 1.67 -33.59 -3.22
C GLU A 523 0.77 -32.49 -2.67
N SER A 524 0.75 -32.35 -1.34
CA SER A 524 0.05 -31.32 -0.58
C SER A 524 0.97 -30.80 0.52
N GLU A 525 0.71 -29.59 1.04
CA GLU A 525 1.51 -28.99 2.12
C GLU A 525 1.55 -29.85 3.40
N ALA A 526 0.49 -30.62 3.67
CA ALA A 526 0.41 -31.55 4.80
C ALA A 526 1.11 -32.90 4.55
N GLY A 527 1.86 -33.01 3.45
CA GLY A 527 2.53 -34.23 3.01
C GLY A 527 1.79 -34.96 1.89
N ARG A 528 2.30 -36.13 1.54
CA ARG A 528 1.81 -36.95 0.42
C ARG A 528 0.38 -37.45 0.68
N LYS A 529 -0.48 -37.30 -0.34
CA LYS A 529 -1.85 -37.83 -0.36
C LYS A 529 -2.08 -38.71 -1.60
N VAL A 530 -3.09 -39.56 -1.52
CA VAL A 530 -3.53 -40.42 -2.63
C VAL A 530 -4.93 -39.99 -3.07
N LEU A 531 -5.12 -39.77 -4.37
CA LEU A 531 -6.41 -39.57 -5.00
C LEU A 531 -6.90 -40.90 -5.59
N GLY A 532 -7.97 -41.44 -5.03
CA GLY A 532 -8.70 -42.58 -5.57
C GLY A 532 -9.82 -42.10 -6.49
N LYS A 533 -9.77 -42.52 -7.75
CA LYS A 533 -10.80 -42.27 -8.74
C LYS A 533 -11.53 -43.57 -9.04
N VAL A 534 -12.84 -43.61 -8.83
CA VAL A 534 -13.66 -44.82 -8.95
C VAL A 534 -14.79 -44.58 -9.94
N SER A 535 -14.87 -45.44 -10.96
CA SER A 535 -15.92 -45.42 -11.99
C SER A 535 -16.68 -46.75 -12.07
N GLU A 536 -17.95 -46.67 -12.44
CA GLU A 536 -18.81 -47.83 -12.66
C GLU A 536 -18.45 -48.53 -13.97
N ILE A 537 -18.39 -49.87 -13.94
CA ILE A 537 -18.17 -50.69 -15.13
C ILE A 537 -19.53 -50.99 -15.74
N SER A 538 -19.92 -50.25 -16.78
CA SER A 538 -21.11 -50.58 -17.58
C SER A 538 -20.72 -51.63 -18.64
N GLU A 539 -20.97 -52.91 -18.37
CA GLU A 539 -20.98 -53.91 -19.44
C GLU A 539 -22.32 -53.83 -20.20
N ASP A 540 -22.28 -53.76 -21.53
CA ASP A 540 -23.49 -53.85 -22.36
C ASP A 540 -24.00 -55.32 -22.37
N ILE A 541 -24.71 -55.68 -21.30
CA ILE A 541 -25.20 -57.04 -20.98
C ILE A 541 -26.05 -57.63 -22.12
N LEU A 542 -26.74 -56.79 -22.90
CA LEU A 542 -27.63 -57.20 -24.00
C LEU A 542 -26.90 -57.99 -25.08
N SER A 543 -25.63 -57.64 -25.34
CA SER A 543 -24.86 -58.28 -26.38
C SER A 543 -24.73 -59.80 -26.13
N ARG A 544 -24.59 -60.27 -24.89
CA ARG A 544 -24.28 -61.69 -24.59
C ARG A 544 -25.44 -62.67 -24.88
N PHE A 545 -26.67 -62.19 -25.06
CA PHE A 545 -27.87 -63.03 -25.24
C PHE A 545 -28.51 -62.93 -26.64
N LEU A 546 -27.84 -62.30 -27.61
CA LEU A 546 -28.42 -61.94 -28.90
C LEU A 546 -28.40 -63.11 -29.90
N VAL A 547 -29.57 -63.68 -30.21
CA VAL A 547 -29.72 -64.79 -31.19
C VAL A 547 -29.81 -64.29 -32.64
N SER A 548 -30.55 -63.19 -32.85
CA SER A 548 -30.62 -62.46 -34.11
C SER A 548 -31.11 -61.04 -33.90
N GLU A 549 -30.66 -60.09 -34.72
CA GLU A 549 -31.18 -58.73 -34.77
C GLU A 549 -31.44 -58.28 -36.20
N SER A 550 -32.37 -57.34 -36.37
CA SER A 550 -32.61 -56.66 -37.64
C SER A 550 -33.04 -55.21 -37.39
N MET A 551 -32.53 -54.30 -38.21
CA MET A 551 -32.81 -52.86 -38.11
C MET A 551 -33.02 -52.27 -39.50
N HIS A 552 -33.84 -51.23 -39.59
CA HIS A 552 -34.11 -50.48 -40.81
C HIS A 552 -33.87 -49.00 -40.54
N PHE A 553 -33.07 -48.35 -41.38
CA PHE A 553 -32.72 -46.94 -41.28
C PHE A 553 -33.12 -46.21 -42.55
N THR A 554 -33.63 -44.99 -42.39
CA THR A 554 -33.81 -44.02 -43.48
C THR A 554 -32.98 -42.80 -43.15
N VAL A 555 -32.02 -42.47 -44.02
CA VAL A 555 -30.92 -41.58 -43.68
C VAL A 555 -30.81 -40.48 -44.73
N ASN A 556 -30.65 -39.24 -44.28
CA ASN A 556 -30.43 -38.10 -45.17
C ASN A 556 -28.98 -38.06 -45.74
N ASN A 557 -28.75 -37.20 -46.72
CA ASN A 557 -27.53 -37.21 -47.56
C ASN A 557 -26.28 -36.59 -46.91
N TYR A 558 -26.13 -36.66 -45.59
CA TYR A 558 -24.91 -36.19 -44.90
C TYR A 558 -23.84 -37.28 -44.87
N LEU A 559 -22.67 -36.99 -45.46
CA LEU A 559 -21.53 -37.94 -45.52
C LEU A 559 -21.10 -38.46 -44.14
N ARG A 560 -21.23 -37.65 -43.09
CA ARG A 560 -20.92 -38.06 -41.70
C ARG A 560 -21.77 -39.25 -41.23
N ASN A 561 -23.00 -39.37 -41.72
CA ASN A 561 -23.90 -40.46 -41.32
C ASN A 561 -23.36 -41.82 -41.76
N ALA A 562 -22.64 -41.90 -42.87
CA ALA A 562 -22.05 -43.16 -43.34
C ALA A 562 -21.04 -43.73 -42.32
N ASP A 563 -20.25 -42.89 -41.66
CA ASP A 563 -19.30 -43.32 -40.62
C ASP A 563 -20.01 -43.77 -39.34
N ILE A 564 -21.00 -42.98 -38.89
CA ILE A 564 -21.78 -43.28 -37.69
C ILE A 564 -22.56 -44.59 -37.86
N LEU A 565 -23.26 -44.75 -38.99
CA LEU A 565 -24.05 -45.94 -39.29
C LEU A 565 -23.18 -47.17 -39.49
N SER A 566 -22.08 -47.08 -40.23
CA SER A 566 -21.19 -48.24 -40.41
C SER A 566 -20.59 -48.72 -39.09
N ARG A 567 -20.30 -47.82 -38.14
CA ARG A 567 -19.87 -48.18 -36.78
C ARG A 567 -20.99 -48.84 -35.98
N GLN A 568 -22.19 -48.28 -36.01
CA GLN A 568 -23.36 -48.83 -35.30
C GLN A 568 -23.73 -50.22 -35.82
N LEU A 569 -23.79 -50.39 -37.14
CA LEU A 569 -24.14 -51.64 -37.80
C LEU A 569 -23.09 -52.75 -37.65
N THR A 570 -21.92 -52.43 -37.08
CA THR A 570 -20.84 -53.40 -36.82
C THR A 570 -20.47 -53.51 -35.35
N SER A 571 -21.17 -52.84 -34.43
CA SER A 571 -20.84 -52.83 -32.99
C SER A 571 -20.98 -54.21 -32.35
N HIS A 572 -22.06 -54.92 -32.67
CA HIS A 572 -22.36 -56.26 -32.13
C HIS A 572 -21.64 -57.39 -32.89
N LEU A 573 -20.97 -57.09 -33.99
CA LEU A 573 -20.21 -58.08 -34.77
C LEU A 573 -18.95 -58.58 -34.04
N SER A 574 -18.48 -57.82 -33.04
CA SER A 574 -17.35 -58.16 -32.15
C SER A 574 -17.47 -59.53 -31.50
N GLN A 575 -18.68 -60.04 -31.32
CA GLN A 575 -18.93 -61.35 -30.74
C GLN A 575 -18.82 -62.50 -31.74
N PHE A 576 -18.95 -62.22 -33.04
CA PHE A 576 -19.05 -63.26 -34.08
C PHE A 576 -17.86 -63.28 -35.03
N ALA A 577 -17.04 -62.22 -35.09
CA ALA A 577 -15.89 -62.12 -35.99
C ALA A 577 -14.69 -61.41 -35.34
N GLY A 578 -13.48 -61.68 -35.84
CA GLY A 578 -12.27 -60.99 -35.40
C GLY A 578 -12.23 -59.52 -35.83
N SER A 579 -11.42 -58.72 -35.13
CA SER A 579 -11.27 -57.27 -35.36
C SER A 579 -10.91 -56.90 -36.80
N GLU A 580 -10.12 -57.74 -37.49
CA GLU A 580 -9.75 -57.55 -38.89
C GLU A 580 -10.95 -57.64 -39.84
N VAL A 581 -11.79 -58.66 -39.67
CA VAL A 581 -13.01 -58.86 -40.49
C VAL A 581 -14.02 -57.75 -40.23
N ILE A 582 -14.18 -57.33 -38.98
CA ILE A 582 -15.07 -56.21 -38.60
C ILE A 582 -14.60 -54.92 -39.24
N THR A 583 -13.30 -54.65 -39.22
CA THR A 583 -12.72 -53.44 -39.82
C THR A 583 -12.88 -53.45 -41.33
N ALA A 584 -12.71 -54.61 -41.98
CA ALA A 584 -12.93 -54.78 -43.41
C ALA A 584 -14.40 -54.55 -43.79
N ILE A 585 -15.35 -55.17 -43.09
CA ILE A 585 -16.79 -54.99 -43.30
C ILE A 585 -17.19 -53.53 -43.09
N ARG A 586 -16.71 -52.90 -42.00
CA ARG A 586 -17.01 -51.50 -41.70
C ARG A 586 -16.48 -50.57 -42.78
N THR A 587 -15.25 -50.79 -43.24
CA THR A 587 -14.63 -49.99 -44.31
C THR A 587 -15.44 -50.10 -45.61
N CYS A 588 -15.82 -51.32 -46.02
CA CYS A 588 -16.63 -51.53 -47.21
C CYS A 588 -18.04 -50.93 -47.06
N LEU A 589 -18.68 -51.11 -45.91
CA LEU A 589 -20.02 -50.60 -45.65
C LEU A 589 -20.05 -49.07 -45.69
N ARG A 590 -19.05 -48.41 -45.08
CA ARG A 590 -18.87 -46.96 -45.15
C ARG A 590 -18.74 -46.49 -46.60
N GLU A 591 -17.91 -47.16 -47.39
CA GLU A 591 -17.69 -46.82 -48.81
C GLU A 591 -18.97 -46.97 -49.63
N VAL A 592 -19.73 -48.06 -49.44
CA VAL A 592 -21.00 -48.28 -50.15
C VAL A 592 -22.03 -47.20 -49.77
N LEU A 593 -22.13 -46.84 -48.48
CA LEU A 593 -23.03 -45.78 -48.02
C LEU A 593 -22.62 -44.41 -48.58
N ILE A 594 -21.32 -44.10 -48.64
CA ILE A 594 -20.82 -42.87 -49.25
C ILE A 594 -21.20 -42.83 -50.73
N ASN A 595 -21.03 -43.93 -51.46
CA ASN A 595 -21.38 -43.99 -52.89
C ASN A 595 -22.90 -43.85 -53.12
N ALA A 596 -23.73 -44.45 -52.25
CA ALA A 596 -25.18 -44.28 -52.29
C ALA A 596 -25.59 -42.80 -52.07
N ILE A 597 -24.89 -42.08 -51.19
CA ILE A 597 -25.14 -40.65 -50.95
C ILE A 597 -24.62 -39.79 -52.11
N GLU A 598 -23.35 -39.95 -52.50
CA GLU A 598 -22.68 -39.08 -53.48
C GLU A 598 -23.16 -39.33 -54.90
N HIS A 599 -23.05 -40.57 -55.37
CA HIS A 599 -23.34 -40.94 -56.75
C HIS A 599 -24.82 -41.28 -56.96
N GLY A 600 -25.47 -41.87 -55.96
CA GLY A 600 -26.91 -42.18 -56.00
C GLY A 600 -27.78 -40.94 -55.78
N ASN A 601 -27.87 -40.49 -54.52
CA ASN A 601 -28.81 -39.45 -54.14
C ASN A 601 -28.43 -38.04 -54.59
N LEU A 602 -27.15 -37.65 -54.49
CA LEU A 602 -26.68 -36.32 -54.91
C LEU A 602 -26.37 -36.23 -56.41
N GLY A 603 -26.36 -37.37 -57.11
CA GLY A 603 -26.14 -37.45 -58.56
C GLY A 603 -24.80 -36.84 -59.00
N ILE A 604 -23.76 -36.96 -58.17
CA ILE A 604 -22.42 -36.46 -58.48
C ILE A 604 -21.74 -37.50 -59.36
N SER A 605 -21.29 -37.13 -60.54
CA SER A 605 -20.51 -38.03 -61.40
C SER A 605 -19.07 -38.17 -60.92
N PHE A 606 -18.39 -39.22 -61.37
CA PHE A 606 -16.98 -39.47 -61.05
C PHE A 606 -16.03 -38.37 -61.56
N ASP A 607 -16.34 -37.81 -62.73
CA ASP A 607 -15.56 -36.70 -63.31
C ASP A 607 -15.74 -35.41 -62.50
N GLU A 608 -16.99 -35.08 -62.13
CA GLU A 608 -17.29 -33.94 -61.24
C GLU A 608 -16.59 -34.06 -59.88
N LYS A 609 -16.57 -35.27 -59.30
CA LYS A 609 -15.86 -35.53 -58.04
C LYS A 609 -14.35 -35.32 -58.19
N THR A 610 -13.75 -35.84 -59.26
CA THR A 610 -12.31 -35.74 -59.51
C THR A 610 -11.89 -34.29 -59.74
N GLU A 611 -12.68 -33.51 -60.48
CA GLU A 611 -12.44 -32.08 -60.72
C GLU A 611 -12.62 -31.24 -59.44
N ALA A 612 -13.69 -31.49 -58.68
CA ALA A 612 -13.94 -30.81 -57.41
C ALA A 612 -12.89 -31.13 -56.33
N MET A 613 -12.31 -32.34 -56.34
CA MET A 613 -11.17 -32.68 -55.47
C MET A 613 -9.87 -31.99 -55.91
N LYS A 614 -9.57 -31.94 -57.22
CA LYS A 614 -8.36 -31.24 -57.74
C LYS A 614 -8.38 -29.73 -57.45
N SER A 615 -9.56 -29.12 -57.47
CA SER A 615 -9.75 -27.70 -57.17
C SER A 615 -9.83 -27.36 -55.67
N GLY A 616 -9.84 -28.35 -54.77
CA GLY A 616 -9.93 -28.15 -53.32
C GLY A 616 -11.33 -27.77 -52.80
N ASN A 617 -12.33 -27.64 -53.68
CA ASN A 617 -13.67 -27.12 -53.37
C ASN A 617 -14.74 -28.22 -53.19
N TYR A 618 -14.32 -29.46 -53.00
CA TYR A 618 -15.22 -30.62 -52.93
C TYR A 618 -16.33 -30.52 -51.87
N MET A 619 -16.00 -30.03 -50.67
CA MET A 619 -16.98 -29.88 -49.59
C MET A 619 -18.05 -28.83 -49.88
N GLU A 620 -17.68 -27.74 -50.57
CA GLU A 620 -18.62 -26.70 -51.00
C GLU A 620 -19.53 -27.21 -52.11
N PHE A 621 -18.99 -28.01 -53.05
CA PHE A 621 -19.76 -28.66 -54.11
C PHE A 621 -20.81 -29.64 -53.55
N ILE A 622 -20.43 -30.49 -52.59
CA ILE A 622 -21.36 -31.39 -51.87
C ILE A 622 -22.45 -30.58 -51.17
N GLN A 623 -22.08 -29.51 -50.45
CA GLN A 623 -23.03 -28.69 -49.73
C GLN A 623 -24.06 -28.03 -50.66
N LYS A 624 -23.62 -27.59 -51.84
CA LYS A 624 -24.51 -27.03 -52.87
C LYS A 624 -25.55 -28.07 -53.32
N ARG A 625 -25.10 -29.28 -53.71
CA ARG A 625 -25.99 -30.38 -54.12
C ARG A 625 -26.96 -30.79 -53.00
N GLN A 626 -26.51 -30.79 -51.75
CA GLN A 626 -27.38 -31.10 -50.58
C GLN A 626 -28.48 -30.05 -50.35
N ARG A 627 -28.28 -28.78 -50.74
CA ARG A 627 -29.26 -27.69 -50.57
C ARG A 627 -30.28 -27.62 -51.71
N GLU A 628 -29.99 -28.23 -52.85
CA GLU A 628 -30.92 -28.28 -53.98
C GLU A 628 -32.12 -29.18 -53.62
N ALA A 629 -33.34 -28.64 -53.70
CA ALA A 629 -34.56 -29.32 -53.25
C ALA A 629 -34.77 -30.70 -53.91
N PHE A 630 -34.29 -30.87 -55.16
CA PHE A 630 -34.38 -32.12 -55.90
C PHE A 630 -33.49 -33.24 -55.33
N TYR A 631 -32.25 -32.93 -54.95
CA TYR A 631 -31.28 -33.91 -54.44
C TYR A 631 -31.32 -34.04 -52.92
N GLY A 632 -31.55 -32.94 -52.19
CA GLY A 632 -31.56 -32.89 -50.73
C GLY A 632 -32.72 -33.64 -50.08
N ALA A 633 -33.84 -33.83 -50.78
CA ALA A 633 -35.01 -34.55 -50.28
C ALA A 633 -34.89 -36.08 -50.36
N ARG A 634 -33.91 -36.60 -51.12
CA ARG A 634 -33.69 -38.04 -51.29
C ARG A 634 -33.06 -38.66 -50.04
N ASN A 635 -33.41 -39.91 -49.73
CA ASN A 635 -32.84 -40.63 -48.58
C ASN A 635 -32.21 -41.96 -48.98
N VAL A 636 -31.22 -42.41 -48.20
CA VAL A 636 -30.66 -43.76 -48.32
C VAL A 636 -31.38 -44.67 -47.32
N LYS A 637 -31.93 -45.77 -47.82
CA LYS A 637 -32.56 -46.81 -46.99
C LYS A 637 -31.54 -47.92 -46.74
N VAL A 638 -31.37 -48.27 -45.47
CA VAL A 638 -30.42 -49.31 -45.05
C VAL A 638 -31.15 -50.32 -44.20
N ALA A 639 -31.27 -51.56 -44.68
CA ALA A 639 -31.71 -52.69 -43.87
C ALA A 639 -30.51 -53.52 -43.44
N TYR A 640 -30.57 -53.99 -42.20
CA TYR A 640 -29.53 -54.75 -41.53
C TYR A 640 -30.14 -55.99 -40.91
N SER A 641 -29.43 -57.11 -40.99
CA SER A 641 -29.75 -58.31 -40.23
C SER A 641 -28.48 -59.06 -39.83
N LEU A 642 -28.38 -59.43 -38.56
CA LEU A 642 -27.32 -60.24 -38.00
C LEU A 642 -27.92 -61.46 -37.30
N ASN A 643 -27.32 -62.62 -37.53
CA ASN A 643 -27.55 -63.83 -36.76
C ASN A 643 -26.27 -64.67 -36.68
N LEU A 644 -26.33 -65.79 -35.96
CA LEU A 644 -25.19 -66.71 -35.77
C LEU A 644 -24.50 -67.17 -37.06
N LYS A 645 -25.20 -67.19 -38.20
CA LYS A 645 -24.67 -67.75 -39.46
C LYS A 645 -24.19 -66.67 -40.43
N ARG A 646 -24.82 -65.49 -40.43
CA ARG A 646 -24.56 -64.45 -41.42
C ARG A 646 -24.89 -63.05 -40.91
N ILE A 647 -24.23 -62.09 -41.53
CA ILE A 647 -24.60 -60.67 -41.49
C ILE A 647 -24.98 -60.23 -42.90
N GLY A 648 -26.09 -59.52 -43.01
CA GLY A 648 -26.67 -59.03 -44.26
C GLY A 648 -26.96 -57.55 -44.18
N PHE A 649 -26.63 -56.84 -45.26
CA PHE A 649 -26.96 -55.45 -45.46
C PHE A 649 -27.67 -55.27 -46.79
N GLU A 650 -28.73 -54.49 -46.78
CA GLU A 650 -29.40 -54.02 -47.99
C GLU A 650 -29.35 -52.50 -47.99
N ILE A 651 -28.75 -51.91 -49.01
CA ILE A 651 -28.61 -50.45 -49.14
C ILE A 651 -29.28 -50.05 -50.44
N GLU A 652 -30.22 -49.10 -50.35
CA GLU A 652 -31.01 -48.61 -51.46
C GLU A 652 -30.96 -47.08 -51.47
N ASP A 653 -30.59 -46.51 -52.62
CA ASP A 653 -30.63 -45.08 -52.89
C ASP A 653 -31.76 -44.74 -53.87
N GLU A 654 -32.16 -43.47 -53.89
CA GLU A 654 -33.24 -42.95 -54.74
C GLU A 654 -32.69 -42.34 -56.04
N GLY A 655 -31.44 -42.67 -56.39
CA GLY A 655 -30.77 -42.27 -57.62
C GLY A 655 -31.24 -43.00 -58.88
N ASP A 656 -30.65 -42.61 -60.01
CA ASP A 656 -30.95 -43.21 -61.32
C ASP A 656 -30.29 -44.60 -61.49
N GLY A 657 -29.36 -44.96 -60.59
CA GLY A 657 -28.62 -46.21 -60.61
C GLY A 657 -27.48 -46.21 -61.63
N PHE A 658 -26.80 -47.34 -61.78
CA PHE A 658 -25.66 -47.47 -62.69
C PHE A 658 -25.58 -48.86 -63.33
N ASP A 659 -24.98 -48.94 -64.53
CA ASP A 659 -24.74 -50.21 -65.21
C ASP A 659 -23.61 -50.99 -64.53
N PHE A 660 -24.00 -51.80 -63.55
CA PHE A 660 -23.08 -52.62 -62.78
C PHE A 660 -22.47 -53.78 -63.61
N LYS A 661 -23.11 -54.21 -64.72
CA LYS A 661 -22.60 -55.31 -65.57
C LYS A 661 -21.32 -54.89 -66.30
N LYS A 662 -21.24 -53.62 -66.75
CA LYS A 662 -20.04 -53.04 -67.36
C LYS A 662 -18.84 -53.02 -66.41
N MET A 663 -19.07 -52.77 -65.12
CA MET A 663 -18.01 -52.74 -64.11
C MET A 663 -17.59 -54.13 -63.60
N LEU A 664 -18.45 -55.15 -63.75
CA LEU A 664 -18.17 -56.52 -63.30
C LEU A 664 -17.25 -57.32 -64.25
N ASN A 665 -17.16 -56.93 -65.52
CA ASN A 665 -16.40 -57.63 -66.57
C ASN A 665 -14.95 -57.13 -66.74
N LEU A 666 -14.45 -56.27 -65.85
CA LEU A 666 -13.05 -55.84 -65.84
C LEU A 666 -12.18 -56.90 -65.14
N ASP A 667 -11.38 -57.65 -65.90
CA ASP A 667 -10.48 -58.70 -65.39
C ASP A 667 -9.44 -58.16 -64.39
N GLY A 668 -9.29 -58.85 -63.26
CA GLY A 668 -8.55 -58.41 -62.08
C GLY A 668 -7.01 -58.43 -62.16
N GLU A 669 -6.41 -58.68 -63.33
CA GLU A 669 -4.95 -58.77 -63.50
C GLU A 669 -4.32 -57.64 -64.33
N LYS A 670 -5.08 -56.66 -64.82
CA LYS A 670 -4.54 -55.50 -65.58
C LYS A 670 -4.98 -54.15 -65.01
N LEU A 671 -4.49 -53.79 -63.83
CA LEU A 671 -4.54 -52.40 -63.35
C LEU A 671 -3.22 -52.06 -62.64
N ASN A 672 -2.25 -51.61 -63.43
CA ASN A 672 -1.01 -50.99 -62.94
C ASN A 672 -1.26 -49.53 -62.49
N GLU A 673 -0.35 -49.06 -61.64
CA GLU A 673 -0.45 -48.01 -60.61
C GLU A 673 -0.90 -46.58 -60.99
N GLU A 674 -1.38 -46.28 -62.20
CA GLU A 674 -1.70 -44.89 -62.61
C GLU A 674 -3.05 -44.69 -63.33
N SER A 675 -3.97 -45.66 -63.31
CA SER A 675 -5.30 -45.51 -63.94
C SER A 675 -6.46 -45.40 -62.92
N TYR A 676 -6.82 -44.15 -62.61
CA TYR A 676 -8.13 -43.61 -62.20
C TYR A 676 -9.08 -44.47 -61.34
N THR A 677 -9.02 -44.26 -60.02
CA THR A 677 -10.09 -43.95 -59.02
C THR A 677 -11.50 -44.60 -59.06
N HIS A 678 -11.91 -45.37 -60.07
CA HIS A 678 -13.29 -45.79 -60.27
C HIS A 678 -13.39 -47.32 -60.32
N GLY A 679 -14.25 -47.91 -59.46
CA GLY A 679 -14.47 -49.36 -59.38
C GLY A 679 -13.76 -50.09 -58.22
N ARG A 680 -12.82 -49.44 -57.53
CA ARG A 680 -12.11 -50.01 -56.35
C ARG A 680 -13.07 -50.40 -55.23
N GLY A 681 -14.11 -49.60 -54.97
CA GLY A 681 -15.11 -49.85 -53.93
C GLY A 681 -15.88 -51.15 -54.16
N ILE A 682 -16.31 -51.42 -55.40
CA ILE A 682 -17.04 -52.65 -55.76
C ILE A 682 -16.12 -53.87 -55.66
N MET A 683 -14.88 -53.76 -56.12
CA MET A 683 -13.90 -54.85 -56.00
C MET A 683 -13.55 -55.17 -54.54
N MET A 684 -13.31 -54.16 -53.71
CA MET A 684 -13.08 -54.36 -52.27
C MET A 684 -14.29 -55.01 -51.60
N THR A 685 -15.50 -54.57 -51.95
CA THR A 685 -16.74 -55.15 -51.42
C THR A 685 -16.88 -56.62 -51.79
N ARG A 686 -16.50 -57.04 -53.01
CA ARG A 686 -16.49 -58.46 -53.41
C ARG A 686 -15.40 -59.30 -52.75
N LYS A 687 -14.28 -58.70 -52.32
CA LYS A 687 -13.26 -59.41 -51.53
C LYS A 687 -13.73 -59.65 -50.09
N VAL A 688 -14.51 -58.73 -49.54
CA VAL A 688 -14.98 -58.80 -48.16
C VAL A 688 -16.26 -59.62 -48.03
N PHE A 689 -17.28 -59.36 -48.86
CA PHE A 689 -18.58 -60.03 -48.79
C PHE A 689 -18.66 -61.27 -49.69
N ASP A 690 -19.33 -62.32 -49.23
CA ASP A 690 -19.46 -63.58 -49.97
C ASP A 690 -20.58 -63.50 -51.03
N VAL A 691 -21.57 -62.64 -50.82
CA VAL A 691 -22.63 -62.33 -51.80
C VAL A 691 -22.73 -60.83 -51.98
N VAL A 692 -22.67 -60.37 -53.22
CA VAL A 692 -22.92 -58.98 -53.64
C VAL A 692 -23.89 -59.04 -54.82
N LYS A 693 -25.12 -58.53 -54.65
CA LYS A 693 -26.14 -58.49 -55.71
C LYS A 693 -26.70 -57.08 -55.85
N PHE A 694 -26.78 -56.60 -57.09
CA PHE A 694 -27.46 -55.35 -57.42
C PHE A 694 -28.83 -55.65 -58.04
N ASN A 695 -29.78 -54.73 -57.89
CA ASN A 695 -31.03 -54.79 -58.67
C ASN A 695 -30.78 -54.37 -60.13
N GLU A 696 -31.76 -54.59 -61.02
CA GLU A 696 -31.62 -54.29 -62.46
C GLU A 696 -31.26 -52.82 -62.74
N LYS A 697 -31.79 -51.89 -61.94
CA LYS A 697 -31.51 -50.46 -62.03
C LYS A 697 -30.12 -50.07 -61.51
N GLY A 698 -29.54 -50.86 -60.60
CA GLY A 698 -28.23 -50.59 -59.99
C GLY A 698 -28.25 -49.59 -58.82
N ASN A 699 -29.41 -49.20 -58.29
CA ASN A 699 -29.58 -48.30 -57.14
C ASN A 699 -29.88 -49.03 -55.81
N LYS A 700 -29.79 -50.37 -55.81
CA LYS A 700 -29.96 -51.21 -54.62
C LYS A 700 -28.93 -52.32 -54.60
N VAL A 701 -28.26 -52.50 -53.46
CA VAL A 701 -27.24 -53.54 -53.26
C VAL A 701 -27.54 -54.39 -52.04
N LEU A 702 -27.49 -55.71 -52.21
CA LEU A 702 -27.54 -56.71 -51.16
C LEU A 702 -26.14 -57.28 -50.93
N LEU A 703 -25.66 -57.15 -49.70
CA LEU A 703 -24.35 -57.63 -49.23
C LEU A 703 -24.57 -58.69 -48.16
N ILE A 704 -23.99 -59.87 -48.31
CA ILE A 704 -24.04 -60.93 -47.29
C ILE A 704 -22.63 -61.46 -47.01
N LYS A 705 -22.29 -61.52 -45.72
CA LYS A 705 -21.11 -62.24 -45.22
C LYS A 705 -21.57 -63.41 -44.36
N TYR A 706 -21.08 -64.60 -44.66
CA TYR A 706 -21.25 -65.78 -43.81
C TYR A 706 -20.21 -65.76 -42.70
N LEU A 707 -20.68 -65.77 -41.46
CA LEU A 707 -19.84 -65.79 -40.25
C LEU A 707 -19.37 -67.22 -39.93
N GLN A 708 -20.08 -68.22 -40.47
CA GLN A 708 -19.70 -69.63 -40.47
C GLN A 708 -19.74 -70.17 -41.91
N LYS A 709 -18.69 -70.89 -42.36
CA LYS A 709 -18.61 -71.41 -43.74
C LYS A 709 -19.83 -72.30 -44.07
N PRO A 710 -20.60 -72.03 -45.15
CA PRO A 710 -21.65 -72.94 -45.58
C PRO A 710 -21.05 -74.21 -46.21
N LEU A 711 -21.58 -75.39 -45.86
CA LEU A 711 -21.29 -76.65 -46.54
C LEU A 711 -21.71 -76.52 -48.02
N LYS A 712 -20.74 -76.58 -48.96
CA LYS A 712 -21.02 -76.59 -50.40
C LYS A 712 -21.80 -77.85 -50.76
N TYR A 713 -23.09 -77.73 -51.09
CA TYR A 713 -23.84 -78.78 -51.77
C TYR A 713 -23.82 -78.49 -53.28
N LYS A 714 -23.20 -79.39 -54.07
CA LYS A 714 -23.32 -79.36 -55.54
C LYS A 714 -24.79 -79.62 -55.89
N ARG A 715 -25.47 -78.66 -56.52
CA ARG A 715 -26.79 -78.88 -57.10
C ARG A 715 -26.59 -79.37 -58.53
N GLU A 716 -27.14 -80.52 -58.89
CA GLU A 716 -27.20 -80.96 -60.29
C GLU A 716 -28.20 -80.08 -61.06
N PRO A 717 -27.93 -79.76 -62.34
CA PRO A 717 -28.81 -78.92 -63.16
C PRO A 717 -30.16 -79.59 -63.37
N SER A 718 -31.24 -78.84 -63.16
CA SER A 718 -32.62 -79.31 -63.41
C SER A 718 -33.11 -78.74 -64.73
N SER A 719 -34.06 -79.43 -65.37
CA SER A 719 -34.60 -79.15 -66.71
C SER A 719 -35.41 -77.84 -66.87
N LEU A 720 -35.13 -76.83 -66.05
CA LEU A 720 -35.81 -75.52 -66.04
C LEU A 720 -34.84 -74.34 -66.18
N ASP A 721 -33.55 -74.59 -66.39
CA ASP A 721 -32.60 -73.53 -66.76
C ASP A 721 -32.61 -73.37 -68.29
N ILE A 722 -33.14 -72.24 -68.79
CA ILE A 722 -33.03 -71.78 -70.18
C ILE A 722 -32.03 -70.62 -70.20
N ASP A 723 -31.13 -70.62 -71.18
CA ASP A 723 -29.95 -69.76 -71.39
C ASP A 723 -30.12 -68.25 -71.16
#